data_AF-A0A1I7XMG4-F1
#
_entry.id   AF-A0A1I7XMG4-F1
#
_cell.length_a   1.000
_cell.length_b   1.000
_cell.length_c   1.000
_cell.angle_alpha   90.00
_cell.angle_beta   90.00
_cell.angle_gamma   90.00
#
_symmetry.space_group_name_H-M   'P 1'
#
loop_
_entity.id
_entity.type
_entity.pdbx_description
1 polymer ?
#
loop_
_entity_poly.entity_id
_entity_poly.type
_entity_poly.pdbx_seq_one_letter_code
_entity_poly.pdbx_strand_id
1 'polypeptide(L)'
;MGNVRDEKRREEKIAKLGGQKNNSRSFDAGSIDPTDAIPSGQKDVLASNDMPSSGPGRQLTIRKSSLKKKKKKDQTNLQEKRGSQVPIDIPLEIQQESDGQALTAMSDKVDEYYYGIRIFPGQDPAQVWVGWVTTQYHFYNQAFNASQGERKCRYAEVDHHGITVDSVEYKNCFMMNAAELLQNIQDVTNTKVSGTLIGCIVDTSIGELTFQVAGQDTGIKFKLEPGAMLFPAAFVTPTATEILQFELGRIKYTFPLSAAMFKSCQKSLIPFCPPRLTVERLEPVYWARVITVIKNHVAGWSVLCDDPVRIMTVYVPEKDESFDVLEIIEKPDMLDFHRQTLNLYCKLASHGNQKVAHILCRHVDEDQIMYAVKSHYLSGPMRQGFHDLLIALHLKTHASARQSMSREYVIPLVKNLENKNVFDPDTETRYPQLMGEVHSMLSVMVAEPVKTHFNRDEEMKLLPPTISFDALKSHVMSAMESATRHAVMNCRDLIGGNNLNHFEPLLKLFDCLLVIGLITDTELEFLLKLIHPSAFDPNYETGTTQKGLTEISLAEGVKVQLVSILDHICDVQLRHRVESLVSFTEGFVGELQQDQCKRYMEIKQTDMPPAEAAKKTKEFRCPPKEQMFRLLMCKVSKCSEHIIHQNTPNIQVKDEKEDLLDDEVEYDQCPMAENLQQQLRDFCGMLVRKIGNGEECDNDEQLALIETEEGSWVG
;
A
#
# COMPACT_ATOMS: atom_id res chain seq x y z
N MET A 1 23.66 -14.68 46.74
CA MET A 1 24.98 -14.71 47.40
C MET A 1 25.99 -14.88 46.28
N GLY A 2 26.55 -13.81 45.69
CA GLY A 2 27.69 -12.99 46.18
C GLY A 2 28.99 -13.71 45.79
N ASN A 3 29.97 -13.20 45.02
CA ASN A 3 30.48 -11.87 44.66
C ASN A 3 31.30 -12.04 43.34
N VAL A 4 31.25 -11.19 42.29
CA VAL A 4 31.68 -9.77 42.13
C VAL A 4 33.17 -9.60 41.70
N ARG A 5 33.36 -9.04 40.48
CA ARG A 5 34.44 -8.13 39.97
C ARG A 5 35.85 -8.72 39.79
N ASP A 6 36.70 -8.28 38.86
CA ASP A 6 36.92 -7.01 38.15
C ASP A 6 37.59 -7.27 36.78
N GLU A 7 37.27 -6.49 35.74
CA GLU A 7 38.30 -5.97 34.82
C GLU A 7 37.73 -4.80 33.98
N LYS A 8 38.07 -3.58 34.39
CA LYS A 8 37.87 -2.34 33.63
C LYS A 8 39.11 -1.46 33.85
N ARG A 9 39.65 -0.95 32.73
CA ARG A 9 40.47 0.27 32.55
C ARG A 9 41.93 0.29 33.03
N ARG A 10 42.81 0.56 32.05
CA ARG A 10 43.92 1.54 32.10
C ARG A 10 44.00 2.21 30.71
N GLU A 11 43.65 3.49 30.59
CA GLU A 11 44.53 4.69 30.63
C GLU A 11 45.30 4.87 29.30
N GLU A 12 44.96 5.75 28.35
CA GLU A 12 44.88 7.23 28.28
C GLU A 12 46.23 7.99 28.36
N LYS A 13 46.50 8.77 27.29
CA LYS A 13 47.29 10.03 27.15
C LYS A 13 48.77 9.98 26.68
N ILE A 14 49.04 10.69 25.57
CA ILE A 14 49.83 11.96 25.44
C ILE A 14 49.95 12.33 23.93
N ALA A 15 49.23 13.36 23.45
CA ALA A 15 49.69 14.72 23.00
C ALA A 15 49.95 14.85 21.47
N LYS A 16 49.11 15.58 20.70
CA LYS A 16 49.14 17.03 20.37
C LYS A 16 50.40 17.51 19.60
N LEU A 17 50.23 17.94 18.34
CA LEU A 17 50.51 19.32 17.83
C LEU A 17 50.43 19.43 16.29
N GLY A 18 49.93 20.59 15.82
CA GLY A 18 50.03 21.14 14.45
C GLY A 18 48.82 20.85 13.55
N GLY A 19 47.96 21.77 13.12
CA GLY A 19 48.01 23.22 13.06
C GLY A 19 48.50 23.71 11.70
N GLN A 20 47.62 23.89 10.71
CA GLN A 20 47.82 24.86 9.62
C GLN A 20 46.51 25.23 8.91
N LYS A 21 46.23 26.54 8.93
CA LYS A 21 45.26 27.29 8.12
C LYS A 21 45.98 27.83 6.88
N ASN A 22 45.25 27.99 5.77
CA ASN A 22 45.45 28.95 4.67
C ASN A 22 44.07 29.00 3.94
N ASN A 23 43.28 30.08 3.84
CA ASN A 23 43.42 31.40 3.17
C ASN A 23 44.09 31.27 1.78
N SER A 24 43.59 31.77 0.64
CA SER A 24 42.53 32.75 0.31
C SER A 24 42.53 32.99 -1.22
N ARG A 25 41.37 33.35 -1.83
CA ARG A 25 41.16 34.23 -3.03
C ARG A 25 41.78 33.78 -4.37
N SER A 26 41.37 34.21 -5.57
CA SER A 26 40.18 34.80 -6.22
C SER A 26 40.63 35.00 -7.69
N PHE A 27 39.79 34.81 -8.70
CA PHE A 27 39.91 35.60 -9.93
C PHE A 27 38.53 35.80 -10.57
N ASP A 28 38.28 37.06 -10.87
CA ASP A 28 37.06 37.69 -11.37
C ASP A 28 36.98 37.71 -12.90
N ALA A 29 35.78 38.13 -13.34
CA ALA A 29 35.42 38.89 -14.56
C ALA A 29 34.83 38.07 -15.74
N GLY A 30 33.71 38.47 -16.35
CA GLY A 30 33.16 39.83 -16.45
C GLY A 30 31.63 39.92 -16.61
N SER A 31 31.17 41.09 -16.20
CA SER A 31 29.87 41.74 -16.27
C SER A 31 29.33 42.00 -17.68
N ILE A 32 28.00 42.03 -17.82
CA ILE A 32 27.23 43.03 -18.61
C ILE A 32 25.78 43.06 -18.04
N ASP A 33 25.34 44.25 -17.66
CA ASP A 33 23.96 44.78 -17.56
C ASP A 33 24.10 46.29 -17.82
N PRO A 34 23.11 47.08 -18.29
CA PRO A 34 21.69 47.09 -17.87
C PRO A 34 20.71 47.30 -19.08
N THR A 35 19.37 47.27 -18.99
CA THR A 35 18.47 48.29 -18.43
C THR A 35 16.98 47.88 -18.58
N ASP A 36 16.18 48.33 -17.60
CA ASP A 36 14.77 48.76 -17.67
C ASP A 36 13.57 47.83 -17.35
N ALA A 37 12.85 48.31 -16.31
CA ALA A 37 11.40 48.37 -16.11
C ALA A 37 10.67 47.21 -15.37
N ILE A 38 10.42 47.47 -14.09
CA ILE A 38 9.44 46.83 -13.20
C ILE A 38 8.00 47.28 -13.57
N PRO A 39 6.97 46.44 -13.41
CA PRO A 39 5.97 46.76 -12.38
C PRO A 39 5.56 45.56 -11.49
N SER A 40 5.69 45.81 -10.19
CA SER A 40 4.88 45.38 -9.05
C SER A 40 3.88 44.21 -9.19
N GLY A 41 4.10 43.19 -8.37
CA GLY A 41 3.13 42.86 -7.31
C GLY A 41 2.57 41.45 -7.30
N GLN A 42 3.16 40.56 -6.49
CA GLN A 42 2.45 39.82 -5.44
C GLN A 42 3.46 39.00 -4.61
N LYS A 43 3.36 39.14 -3.29
CA LYS A 43 4.23 38.51 -2.29
C LYS A 43 3.98 37.00 -2.22
N ASP A 44 5.07 36.24 -2.27
CA ASP A 44 5.16 34.88 -1.78
C ASP A 44 4.80 34.82 -0.29
N VAL A 45 3.82 33.96 0.05
CA VAL A 45 3.50 33.58 1.42
C VAL A 45 3.58 32.06 1.51
N LEU A 46 4.80 31.55 1.67
CA LEU A 46 5.07 30.18 2.12
C LEU A 46 5.77 30.23 3.48
N ALA A 47 5.02 30.63 4.50
CA ALA A 47 5.36 30.44 5.91
C ALA A 47 4.10 30.61 6.76
N SER A 48 3.26 29.58 6.81
CA SER A 48 2.27 29.42 7.88
C SER A 48 2.17 27.94 8.21
N ASN A 49 2.80 27.56 9.33
CA ASN A 49 2.42 26.38 10.09
C ASN A 49 0.98 26.58 10.53
N ASP A 50 0.03 25.93 9.85
CA ASP A 50 -1.24 25.46 10.41
C ASP A 50 -1.98 24.67 9.32
N MET A 51 -2.23 23.40 9.61
CA MET A 51 -2.99 22.50 8.76
C MET A 51 -4.49 22.82 8.93
N PRO A 52 -5.27 23.01 7.86
CA PRO A 52 -6.68 23.36 8.00
C PRO A 52 -7.48 22.17 8.55
N SER A 53 -7.98 22.31 9.77
CA SER A 53 -9.11 21.53 10.25
C SER A 53 -10.34 21.90 9.42
N SER A 54 -10.94 20.91 8.76
CA SER A 54 -12.14 20.95 7.90
C SER A 54 -11.90 21.26 6.41
N GLY A 55 -12.17 20.26 5.57
CA GLY A 55 -12.19 20.37 4.11
C GLY A 55 -13.43 21.13 3.61
N PRO A 56 -13.43 21.56 2.33
CA PRO A 56 -14.40 22.51 1.82
C PRO A 56 -15.82 21.92 1.76
N GLY A 57 -16.76 22.72 2.26
CA GLY A 57 -18.15 22.38 2.48
C GLY A 57 -18.92 21.94 1.23
N ARG A 58 -19.79 20.95 1.42
CA ARG A 58 -20.90 20.67 0.52
C ARG A 58 -21.97 21.76 0.70
N GLN A 59 -22.03 22.74 -0.20
CA GLN A 59 -23.25 23.49 -0.40
C GLN A 59 -24.29 22.56 -1.05
N LEU A 60 -25.45 22.43 -0.39
CA LEU A 60 -26.60 21.68 -0.90
C LEU A 60 -27.33 22.54 -1.94
N THR A 61 -27.09 22.27 -3.22
CA THR A 61 -27.86 22.84 -4.33
C THR A 61 -29.21 22.13 -4.44
N ILE A 62 -30.27 22.77 -3.96
CA ILE A 62 -31.65 22.30 -4.17
C ILE A 62 -32.00 22.48 -5.65
N ARG A 63 -32.00 21.38 -6.42
CA ARG A 63 -32.63 21.33 -7.76
C ARG A 63 -34.05 20.79 -7.63
N LYS A 64 -35.03 21.64 -7.96
CA LYS A 64 -36.41 21.22 -8.26
C LYS A 64 -36.45 20.57 -9.64
N SER A 65 -36.99 19.36 -9.75
CA SER A 65 -37.51 18.84 -11.01
C SER A 65 -38.74 17.96 -10.78
N SER A 66 -39.79 18.32 -11.48
CA SER A 66 -41.12 17.75 -11.56
C SER A 66 -41.22 16.59 -12.57
N LEU A 67 -42.21 15.69 -12.35
CA LEU A 67 -42.95 14.82 -13.29
C LEU A 67 -42.78 13.28 -13.18
N LYS A 68 -43.79 12.68 -12.50
CA LYS A 68 -44.71 11.58 -12.87
C LYS A 68 -44.24 10.23 -13.49
N LYS A 69 -44.62 9.16 -12.76
CA LYS A 69 -45.05 7.77 -13.14
C LYS A 69 -43.97 6.84 -13.74
N LYS A 70 -43.82 5.55 -13.38
CA LYS A 70 -44.80 4.47 -13.10
C LYS A 70 -44.10 3.35 -12.27
N LYS A 71 -44.80 2.79 -11.27
CA LYS A 71 -44.38 1.65 -10.41
C LYS A 71 -44.53 0.31 -11.14
N LYS A 72 -43.53 -0.59 -11.03
CA LYS A 72 -43.66 -2.05 -11.14
C LYS A 72 -43.41 -2.63 -9.75
N LYS A 73 -44.29 -3.53 -9.31
CA LYS A 73 -44.39 -4.13 -7.98
C LYS A 73 -43.35 -5.25 -7.84
N ASP A 74 -42.55 -5.22 -6.78
CA ASP A 74 -42.04 -6.43 -6.12
C ASP A 74 -42.14 -6.23 -4.60
N GLN A 75 -42.76 -7.20 -3.93
CA GLN A 75 -43.08 -7.19 -2.51
C GLN A 75 -41.87 -7.66 -1.69
N THR A 76 -41.27 -6.75 -0.93
CA THR A 76 -40.45 -7.09 0.24
C THR A 76 -41.10 -6.47 1.47
N ASN A 77 -41.38 -7.31 2.47
CA ASN A 77 -41.96 -6.94 3.77
C ASN A 77 -41.10 -5.85 4.44
N LEU A 78 -41.55 -4.60 4.35
CA LEU A 78 -41.07 -3.50 5.18
C LEU A 78 -41.91 -3.50 6.46
N GLN A 79 -41.25 -3.83 7.58
CA GLN A 79 -41.74 -3.48 8.92
C GLN A 79 -41.97 -1.97 8.93
N GLU A 80 -43.22 -1.54 9.09
CA GLU A 80 -43.57 -0.13 9.22
C GLU A 80 -42.89 0.45 10.47
N LYS A 81 -41.76 1.15 10.27
CA LYS A 81 -41.32 2.16 11.23
C LYS A 81 -42.41 3.24 11.26
N ARG A 82 -43.27 3.21 12.28
CA ARG A 82 -44.12 4.36 12.60
C ARG A 82 -43.21 5.58 12.73
N GLY A 83 -43.50 6.61 11.94
CA GLY A 83 -42.81 7.89 12.06
C GLY A 83 -42.94 8.42 13.47
N SER A 84 -41.88 9.06 13.97
CA SER A 84 -41.88 9.77 15.25
C SER A 84 -43.19 10.55 15.39
N GLN A 85 -43.95 10.25 16.44
CA GLN A 85 -45.06 11.13 16.80
C GLN A 85 -44.50 12.53 17.01
N VAL A 86 -45.18 13.51 16.43
CA VAL A 86 -44.93 14.93 16.66
C VAL A 86 -44.97 15.15 18.17
N PRO A 87 -43.97 15.80 18.78
CA PRO A 87 -44.01 16.12 20.20
C PRO A 87 -45.30 16.87 20.49
N ILE A 88 -46.03 16.45 21.52
CA ILE A 88 -47.06 17.29 22.14
C ILE A 88 -46.33 18.56 22.59
N ASP A 89 -46.70 19.71 22.00
CA ASP A 89 -46.20 21.03 22.40
C ASP A 89 -46.52 21.25 23.88
N ILE A 90 -45.53 21.02 24.73
CA ILE A 90 -45.44 21.55 26.08
C ILE A 90 -44.55 22.78 25.98
N PRO A 91 -44.95 23.97 26.46
CA PRO A 91 -44.18 25.19 26.28
C PRO A 91 -42.77 25.05 26.89
N LEU A 92 -41.76 25.03 26.02
CA LEU A 92 -40.33 24.98 26.34
C LEU A 92 -39.72 26.39 26.53
N GLU A 93 -40.55 27.40 26.70
CA GLU A 93 -40.11 28.79 26.73
C GLU A 93 -40.17 29.33 28.16
N ILE A 94 -39.10 30.02 28.57
CA ILE A 94 -38.91 30.89 29.75
C ILE A 94 -37.90 30.41 30.83
N GLN A 95 -37.37 29.17 30.80
CA GLN A 95 -36.36 28.76 31.81
C GLN A 95 -35.04 28.13 31.31
N GLN A 96 -34.86 27.98 30.00
CA GLN A 96 -33.62 27.41 29.40
C GLN A 96 -32.57 28.45 28.97
N GLU A 97 -32.89 29.75 28.86
CA GLU A 97 -31.88 30.76 28.46
C GLU A 97 -30.95 31.16 29.61
N SER A 98 -31.42 31.10 30.85
CA SER A 98 -30.67 31.60 32.01
C SER A 98 -29.52 30.69 32.44
N ASP A 99 -29.61 29.37 32.25
CA ASP A 99 -28.57 28.43 32.66
C ASP A 99 -27.53 28.17 31.55
N GLY A 100 -27.96 28.28 30.28
CA GLY A 100 -27.09 28.06 29.12
C GLY A 100 -25.91 29.03 29.07
N GLN A 101 -26.11 30.32 29.37
CA GLN A 101 -25.01 31.29 29.43
C GLN A 101 -24.02 30.96 30.55
N ALA A 102 -24.51 30.53 31.72
CA ALA A 102 -23.66 30.14 32.85
C ALA A 102 -22.86 28.85 32.56
N LEU A 103 -23.50 27.84 31.96
CA LEU A 103 -22.86 26.60 31.51
C LEU A 103 -21.82 26.84 30.42
N THR A 104 -22.09 27.77 29.50
CA THR A 104 -21.13 28.13 28.44
C THR A 104 -19.92 28.87 29.02
N ALA A 105 -20.13 29.75 30.01
CA ALA A 105 -19.05 30.46 30.69
C ALA A 105 -18.20 29.56 31.61
N MET A 106 -18.78 28.45 32.10
CA MET A 106 -18.15 27.50 33.02
C MET A 106 -17.97 26.10 32.39
N SER A 107 -17.94 26.02 31.06
CA SER A 107 -17.93 24.75 30.32
C SER A 107 -16.73 23.85 30.67
N ASP A 108 -15.60 24.46 31.01
CA ASP A 108 -14.36 23.79 31.43
C ASP A 108 -14.43 23.22 32.86
N LYS A 109 -15.45 23.57 33.65
CA LYS A 109 -15.59 23.17 35.06
C LYS A 109 -16.78 22.23 35.30
N VAL A 110 -17.61 21.98 34.29
CA VAL A 110 -18.81 21.15 34.40
C VAL A 110 -18.67 19.95 33.48
N ASP A 111 -18.58 18.77 34.06
CA ASP A 111 -18.40 17.48 33.36
C ASP A 111 -19.57 16.52 33.63
N GLU A 112 -20.76 17.10 33.83
CA GLU A 112 -22.00 16.36 34.05
C GLU A 112 -22.81 16.18 32.76
N TYR A 113 -23.20 14.94 32.48
CA TYR A 113 -23.96 14.56 31.30
C TYR A 113 -25.27 13.87 31.67
N TYR A 114 -26.35 14.24 30.99
CA TYR A 114 -27.70 13.72 31.23
C TYR A 114 -28.23 12.90 30.06
N TYR A 115 -28.92 11.80 30.39
CA TYR A 115 -29.91 11.18 29.49
C TYR A 115 -31.14 10.74 30.29
N GLY A 116 -32.29 10.68 29.62
CA GLY A 116 -33.56 10.26 30.22
C GLY A 116 -34.10 8.97 29.58
N ILE A 117 -34.83 8.20 30.38
CA ILE A 117 -35.69 7.10 29.90
C ILE A 117 -37.11 7.37 30.38
N ARG A 118 -38.04 7.54 29.44
CA ARG A 118 -39.47 7.64 29.71
C ARG A 118 -40.10 6.27 29.61
N ILE A 119 -40.70 5.79 30.69
CA ILE A 119 -41.49 4.57 30.76
C ILE A 119 -42.96 4.94 30.53
N PHE A 120 -43.61 4.34 29.54
CA PHE A 120 -44.98 4.72 29.17
C PHE A 120 -46.03 4.19 30.16
N PRO A 121 -47.18 4.88 30.31
CA PRO A 121 -48.30 4.38 31.09
C PRO A 121 -48.76 3.00 30.60
N GLY A 122 -48.71 1.99 31.48
CA GLY A 122 -49.11 0.61 31.18
C GLY A 122 -47.95 -0.39 31.22
N GLN A 123 -46.70 0.05 31.03
CA GLN A 123 -45.53 -0.77 31.33
C GLN A 123 -45.34 -0.83 32.85
N ASP A 124 -45.18 -2.04 33.39
CA ASP A 124 -44.92 -2.24 34.81
C ASP A 124 -43.50 -1.77 35.17
N PRO A 125 -43.32 -0.74 36.02
CA PRO A 125 -41.99 -0.27 36.43
C PRO A 125 -41.17 -1.33 37.17
N ALA A 126 -41.80 -2.32 37.80
CA ALA A 126 -41.07 -3.40 38.48
C ALA A 126 -40.30 -4.29 37.48
N GLN A 127 -40.74 -4.33 36.22
CA GLN A 127 -40.12 -5.09 35.13
C GLN A 127 -39.15 -4.26 34.29
N VAL A 128 -38.80 -3.06 34.73
CA VAL A 128 -37.91 -2.13 34.03
C VAL A 128 -36.70 -1.82 34.89
N TRP A 129 -35.52 -2.00 34.31
CA TRP A 129 -34.23 -1.64 34.90
C TRP A 129 -33.56 -0.59 34.02
N VAL A 130 -33.09 0.49 34.63
CA VAL A 130 -32.50 1.64 33.94
C VAL A 130 -31.10 1.91 34.48
N GLY A 131 -30.15 2.24 33.60
CA GLY A 131 -28.81 2.65 34.00
C GLY A 131 -27.78 2.39 32.91
N TRP A 132 -26.58 1.97 33.32
CA TRP A 132 -25.44 1.79 32.44
C TRP A 132 -24.86 0.39 32.54
N VAL A 133 -24.26 -0.07 31.44
CA VAL A 133 -23.49 -1.31 31.40
C VAL A 133 -22.08 -1.03 30.88
N THR A 134 -21.13 -1.85 31.30
CA THR A 134 -19.76 -1.85 30.78
C THR A 134 -19.64 -2.75 29.54
N THR A 135 -18.54 -2.64 28.81
CA THR A 135 -18.21 -3.51 27.66
C THR A 135 -18.14 -4.99 28.02
N GLN A 136 -17.87 -5.30 29.29
CA GLN A 136 -17.70 -6.66 29.82
C GLN A 136 -19.04 -7.34 30.19
N TYR A 137 -20.19 -6.71 29.92
CA TYR A 137 -21.48 -7.29 30.22
C TYR A 137 -21.93 -8.27 29.12
N HIS A 138 -21.78 -9.58 29.39
CA HIS A 138 -22.19 -10.65 28.48
C HIS A 138 -23.27 -11.59 29.06
N PHE A 139 -23.93 -11.18 30.15
CA PHE A 139 -24.94 -12.03 30.80
C PHE A 139 -26.31 -11.86 30.15
N TYR A 140 -26.83 -12.94 29.56
CA TYR A 140 -28.18 -13.01 29.01
C TYR A 140 -29.11 -13.78 29.95
N ASN A 141 -30.26 -13.18 30.28
CA ASN A 141 -31.35 -13.83 30.99
C ASN A 141 -32.70 -13.25 30.51
N GLN A 142 -33.76 -14.07 30.49
CA GLN A 142 -35.11 -13.64 30.07
C GLN A 142 -35.77 -12.72 31.10
N ALA A 143 -35.51 -12.94 32.39
CA ALA A 143 -35.96 -12.08 33.48
C ALA A 143 -34.75 -11.65 34.30
N PHE A 144 -34.36 -10.38 34.16
CA PHE A 144 -33.21 -9.85 34.85
C PHE A 144 -33.47 -9.75 36.35
N ASN A 145 -32.53 -10.24 37.15
CA ASN A 145 -32.50 -10.09 38.61
C ASN A 145 -31.12 -9.57 39.02
N ALA A 146 -31.07 -8.46 39.76
CA ALA A 146 -29.84 -7.83 40.21
C ALA A 146 -28.88 -8.82 40.90
N SER A 147 -29.41 -9.72 41.73
CA SER A 147 -28.59 -10.69 42.47
C SER A 147 -27.83 -11.69 41.59
N GLN A 148 -28.31 -11.96 40.38
CA GLN A 148 -27.70 -12.92 39.45
C GLN A 148 -26.99 -12.25 38.28
N GLY A 149 -27.48 -11.09 37.85
CA GLY A 149 -26.96 -10.36 36.69
C GLY A 149 -25.83 -9.38 37.02
N GLU A 150 -25.78 -8.85 38.25
CA GLU A 150 -24.70 -7.96 38.69
C GLU A 150 -23.48 -8.80 39.10
N ARG A 151 -22.38 -8.68 38.35
CA ARG A 151 -21.08 -9.20 38.78
C ARG A 151 -20.29 -8.05 39.38
N LYS A 152 -19.91 -8.22 40.64
CA LYS A 152 -19.08 -7.27 41.38
C LYS A 152 -17.84 -7.96 41.93
N CYS A 153 -16.70 -7.29 41.82
CA CYS A 153 -15.43 -7.72 42.37
C CYS A 153 -14.87 -6.58 43.21
N ARG A 154 -14.56 -6.82 44.47
CA ARG A 154 -13.93 -5.83 45.34
C ARG A 154 -12.48 -6.22 45.56
N TYR A 155 -11.56 -5.41 45.06
CA TYR A 155 -10.15 -5.49 45.40
C TYR A 155 -9.89 -4.64 46.63
N ALA A 156 -9.27 -5.22 47.65
CA ALA A 156 -8.92 -4.53 48.89
C ALA A 156 -7.44 -4.76 49.15
N GLU A 157 -6.66 -3.68 49.13
CA GLU A 157 -5.27 -3.73 49.55
C GLU A 157 -5.22 -3.70 51.08
N VAL A 158 -4.65 -4.73 51.66
CA VAL A 158 -4.56 -4.92 53.10
C VAL A 158 -3.11 -4.72 53.54
N ASP A 159 -2.90 -3.91 54.57
CA ASP A 159 -1.58 -3.72 55.15
C ASP A 159 -1.08 -4.97 55.91
N HIS A 160 0.16 -4.89 56.40
CA HIS A 160 0.78 -5.97 57.20
C HIS A 160 0.05 -6.23 58.54
N HIS A 161 -0.84 -5.33 58.98
CA HIS A 161 -1.63 -5.44 60.21
C HIS A 161 -3.07 -5.92 59.96
N GLY A 162 -3.45 -6.21 58.71
CA GLY A 162 -4.79 -6.66 58.36
C GLY A 162 -5.82 -5.53 58.15
N ILE A 163 -5.38 -4.27 58.08
CA ILE A 163 -6.24 -3.10 57.87
C ILE A 163 -6.30 -2.79 56.37
N THR A 164 -7.51 -2.64 55.83
CA THR A 164 -7.73 -2.20 54.45
C THR A 164 -7.26 -0.75 54.28
N VAL A 165 -6.26 -0.53 53.43
CA VAL A 165 -5.71 0.80 53.12
C VAL A 165 -6.45 1.43 51.96
N ASP A 166 -6.72 0.64 50.92
CA ASP A 166 -7.49 1.06 49.76
C ASP A 166 -8.43 -0.06 49.30
N SER A 167 -9.57 0.31 48.75
CA SER A 167 -10.57 -0.63 48.26
C SER A 167 -11.24 -0.10 47.00
N VAL A 168 -11.16 -0.87 45.92
CA VAL A 168 -11.79 -0.58 44.63
C VAL A 168 -12.84 -1.63 44.34
N GLU A 169 -14.01 -1.21 43.87
CA GLU A 169 -15.14 -2.09 43.54
C GLU A 169 -15.46 -2.01 42.05
N TYR A 170 -15.16 -3.10 41.34
CA TYR A 170 -15.43 -3.30 39.93
C TYR A 170 -16.83 -3.87 39.76
N LYS A 171 -17.63 -3.26 38.89
CA LYS A 171 -18.96 -3.73 38.50
C LYS A 171 -19.11 -3.74 36.99
N ASN A 172 -19.76 -4.78 36.47
CA ASN A 172 -20.06 -4.84 35.04
C ASN A 172 -21.37 -4.11 34.66
N CYS A 173 -22.24 -3.83 35.64
CA CYS A 173 -23.61 -3.40 35.47
C CYS A 173 -24.00 -2.39 36.57
N PHE A 174 -24.48 -1.22 36.18
CA PHE A 174 -24.92 -0.12 37.05
C PHE A 174 -26.40 0.18 36.77
N MET A 175 -27.24 -0.80 37.03
CA MET A 175 -28.67 -0.77 36.71
C MET A 175 -29.51 -0.69 37.98
N MET A 176 -30.59 0.07 37.94
CA MET A 176 -31.54 0.19 39.05
C MET A 176 -32.96 -0.12 38.63
N ASN A 177 -33.71 -0.76 39.53
CA ASN A 177 -35.11 -1.08 39.26
C ASN A 177 -35.95 0.20 39.31
N ALA A 178 -36.79 0.41 38.29
CA ALA A 178 -37.60 1.62 38.22
C ALA A 178 -38.62 1.73 39.36
N ALA A 179 -39.17 0.62 39.86
CA ALA A 179 -40.07 0.64 41.00
C ALA A 179 -39.36 0.97 42.31
N GLU A 180 -38.11 0.51 42.51
CA GLU A 180 -37.29 0.88 43.68
C GLU A 180 -36.94 2.38 43.67
N LEU A 181 -36.57 2.91 42.49
CA LEU A 181 -36.29 4.35 42.34
C LEU A 181 -37.53 5.21 42.66
N LEU A 182 -38.72 4.75 42.28
CA LEU A 182 -39.98 5.42 42.58
C LEU A 182 -40.33 5.44 44.08
N GLN A 183 -39.92 4.44 44.85
CA GLN A 183 -40.16 4.38 46.30
C GLN A 183 -39.36 5.43 47.09
N ASN A 184 -38.24 5.89 46.54
CA ASN A 184 -37.37 6.87 47.20
C ASN A 184 -37.90 8.31 47.08
N ILE A 185 -38.99 8.53 46.35
CA ILE A 185 -39.56 9.86 46.07
C ILE A 185 -40.98 9.97 46.63
N GLN A 186 -41.27 11.11 47.26
CA GLN A 186 -42.50 11.32 48.03
C GLN A 186 -43.73 11.68 47.16
N ASP A 187 -43.55 12.08 45.89
CA ASP A 187 -44.62 12.67 45.08
C ASP A 187 -44.83 11.95 43.72
N VAL A 188 -45.54 10.81 43.75
CA VAL A 188 -45.79 9.92 42.60
C VAL A 188 -47.07 10.29 41.83
N THR A 189 -47.68 11.44 42.11
CA THR A 189 -49.07 11.75 41.74
C THR A 189 -49.32 11.92 40.23
N ASN A 190 -48.30 12.25 39.42
CA ASN A 190 -48.44 12.48 37.96
C ASN A 190 -47.92 11.36 37.05
N THR A 191 -47.33 10.29 37.59
CA THR A 191 -46.68 9.22 36.80
C THR A 191 -47.69 8.31 36.08
N LYS A 192 -48.91 8.19 36.60
CA LYS A 192 -49.97 7.32 36.02
C LYS A 192 -50.54 7.82 34.69
N VAL A 193 -50.43 9.12 34.40
CA VAL A 193 -51.02 9.73 33.20
C VAL A 193 -49.96 10.08 32.14
N SER A 194 -48.77 10.51 32.56
CA SER A 194 -47.70 11.02 31.67
C SER A 194 -46.50 10.07 31.51
N GLY A 195 -46.53 8.93 32.20
CA GLY A 195 -45.41 8.00 32.28
C GLY A 195 -44.38 8.42 33.34
N THR A 196 -43.41 7.54 33.61
CA THR A 196 -42.33 7.82 34.56
C THR A 196 -41.06 8.18 33.80
N LEU A 197 -40.53 9.39 34.01
CA LEU A 197 -39.24 9.81 33.45
C LEU A 197 -38.13 9.57 34.48
N ILE A 198 -37.20 8.68 34.15
CA ILE A 198 -35.98 8.42 34.94
C ILE A 198 -34.82 9.11 34.24
N GLY A 199 -34.26 10.11 34.89
CA GLY A 199 -33.04 10.81 34.49
C GLY A 199 -31.80 10.13 35.07
N CYS A 200 -30.77 9.98 34.26
CA CYS A 200 -29.48 9.43 34.67
C CYS A 200 -28.41 10.47 34.38
N ILE A 201 -27.62 10.80 35.41
CA ILE A 201 -26.58 11.84 35.34
C ILE A 201 -25.24 11.19 35.63
N VAL A 202 -24.28 11.39 34.74
CA VAL A 202 -22.90 10.94 34.88
C VAL A 202 -21.98 12.14 35.02
N ASP A 203 -21.25 12.21 36.11
CA ASP A 203 -20.14 13.15 36.31
C ASP A 203 -18.82 12.44 35.96
N THR A 204 -18.20 12.84 34.84
CA THR A 204 -16.93 12.23 34.40
C THR A 204 -15.71 12.77 35.14
N SER A 205 -15.83 13.86 35.90
CA SER A 205 -14.73 14.44 36.68
C SER A 205 -14.54 13.74 38.04
N ILE A 206 -15.65 13.46 38.73
CA ILE A 206 -15.65 12.77 40.04
C ILE A 206 -15.80 11.25 39.84
N GLY A 207 -16.39 10.82 38.73
CA GLY A 207 -16.71 9.41 38.48
C GLY A 207 -17.91 8.97 39.31
N GLU A 208 -18.99 9.76 39.33
CA GLU A 208 -20.25 9.40 40.01
C GLU A 208 -21.39 9.29 39.00
N LEU A 209 -22.20 8.25 39.16
CA LEU A 209 -23.48 8.06 38.46
C LEU A 209 -24.61 8.27 39.46
N THR A 210 -25.58 9.11 39.12
CA THR A 210 -26.74 9.42 39.96
C THR A 210 -28.05 9.30 39.18
N PHE A 211 -29.15 9.01 39.90
CA PHE A 211 -30.48 8.84 39.30
C PHE A 211 -31.46 9.87 39.84
N GLN A 212 -32.27 10.41 38.95
CA GLN A 212 -33.39 11.28 39.26
C GLN A 212 -34.68 10.68 38.71
N VAL A 213 -35.80 10.81 39.42
CA VAL A 213 -37.13 10.47 38.87
C VAL A 213 -38.01 11.70 38.91
N ALA A 214 -38.62 12.02 37.76
CA ALA A 214 -39.48 13.20 37.60
C ALA A 214 -38.82 14.52 38.09
N GLY A 215 -37.50 14.64 37.95
CA GLY A 215 -36.72 15.82 38.36
C GLY A 215 -36.36 15.89 39.85
N GLN A 216 -36.68 14.86 40.64
CA GLN A 216 -36.24 14.74 42.03
C GLN A 216 -35.08 13.75 42.14
N ASP A 217 -34.09 14.08 42.96
CA ASP A 217 -32.94 13.20 43.24
C ASP A 217 -33.37 12.01 44.12
N THR A 218 -32.93 10.82 43.72
CA THR A 218 -33.22 9.57 44.45
C THR A 218 -32.23 9.32 45.58
N GLY A 219 -31.10 10.04 45.62
CA GLY A 219 -30.02 9.83 46.58
C GLY A 219 -29.16 8.59 46.32
N ILE A 220 -29.50 7.78 45.30
CA ILE A 220 -28.70 6.63 44.89
C ILE A 220 -27.54 7.09 44.03
N LYS A 221 -26.33 6.69 44.44
CA LYS A 221 -25.09 6.99 43.71
C LYS A 221 -24.26 5.73 43.48
N PHE A 222 -23.68 5.60 42.30
CA PHE A 222 -22.61 4.64 42.03
C PHE A 222 -21.30 5.35 41.78
N LYS A 223 -20.22 4.83 42.37
CA LYS A 223 -18.85 5.24 42.06
C LYS A 223 -18.37 4.46 40.84
N LEU A 224 -17.83 5.20 39.87
CA LEU A 224 -17.32 4.70 38.59
C LEU A 224 -15.79 4.65 38.62
N GLU A 225 -15.24 3.81 37.75
CA GLU A 225 -13.80 3.66 37.62
C GLU A 225 -13.23 4.57 36.54
N PRO A 226 -12.04 5.15 36.75
CA PRO A 226 -11.36 5.92 35.72
C PRO A 226 -11.09 5.06 34.48
N GLY A 227 -11.50 5.56 33.31
CA GLY A 227 -11.29 4.89 32.02
C GLY A 227 -12.33 3.82 31.67
N ALA A 228 -13.33 3.57 32.51
CA ALA A 228 -14.41 2.64 32.19
C ALA A 228 -15.29 3.18 31.05
N MET A 229 -15.54 2.35 30.03
CA MET A 229 -16.49 2.65 28.96
C MET A 229 -17.90 2.22 29.36
N LEU A 230 -18.83 3.17 29.35
CA LEU A 230 -20.21 2.97 29.77
C LEU A 230 -21.17 3.13 28.59
N PHE A 231 -22.11 2.19 28.48
CA PHE A 231 -23.19 2.22 27.49
C PHE A 231 -24.54 2.41 28.20
N PRO A 232 -25.36 3.39 27.77
CA PRO A 232 -26.68 3.59 28.36
C PRO A 232 -27.57 2.41 27.96
N ALA A 233 -28.16 1.75 28.96
CA ALA A 233 -28.93 0.53 28.75
C ALA A 233 -30.24 0.53 29.54
N ALA A 234 -31.21 -0.25 29.05
CA ALA A 234 -32.44 -0.55 29.74
C ALA A 234 -32.74 -2.05 29.60
N PHE A 235 -32.99 -2.75 30.72
CA PHE A 235 -33.48 -4.12 30.68
C PHE A 235 -34.97 -4.12 30.98
N VAL A 236 -35.74 -4.72 30.07
CA VAL A 236 -37.20 -4.69 30.18
C VAL A 236 -37.80 -6.04 29.87
N THR A 237 -38.76 -6.45 30.69
CA THR A 237 -39.72 -7.49 30.33
C THR A 237 -41.01 -6.79 29.84
N PRO A 238 -41.36 -6.91 28.54
CA PRO A 238 -42.52 -6.19 27.98
C PRO A 238 -43.83 -6.61 28.65
N THR A 239 -44.59 -5.65 29.18
CA THR A 239 -45.95 -5.86 29.71
C THR A 239 -47.00 -5.05 28.96
N ALA A 240 -46.58 -4.09 28.12
CA ALA A 240 -47.43 -3.23 27.30
C ALA A 240 -46.91 -3.11 25.85
N THR A 241 -47.74 -2.56 24.96
CA THR A 241 -47.36 -2.30 23.56
C THR A 241 -46.41 -1.13 23.41
N GLU A 242 -46.53 -0.12 24.27
CA GLU A 242 -45.61 1.01 24.38
C GLU A 242 -44.82 0.83 25.67
N ILE A 243 -43.51 0.59 25.54
CA ILE A 243 -42.66 0.16 26.65
C ILE A 243 -41.92 1.36 27.24
N LEU A 244 -40.97 1.89 26.46
CA LEU A 244 -40.13 3.02 26.86
C LEU A 244 -39.67 3.84 25.66
N GLN A 245 -39.15 5.03 25.95
CA GLN A 245 -38.52 5.94 25.01
C GLN A 245 -37.24 6.51 25.63
N PHE A 246 -36.13 6.44 24.89
CA PHE A 246 -34.90 7.14 25.25
C PHE A 246 -35.02 8.63 24.89
N GLU A 247 -34.73 9.51 25.85
CA GLU A 247 -34.77 10.96 25.69
C GLU A 247 -33.36 11.55 25.87
N LEU A 248 -32.76 11.99 24.76
CA LEU A 248 -31.43 12.62 24.72
C LEU A 248 -31.52 14.13 24.99
N GLY A 249 -32.13 14.50 26.11
CA GLY A 249 -32.31 15.89 26.51
C GLY A 249 -31.16 16.43 27.36
N ARG A 250 -31.40 17.59 28.00
CA ARG A 250 -30.57 18.13 29.07
C ARG A 250 -31.45 18.62 30.21
N ILE A 251 -30.90 18.67 31.42
CA ILE A 251 -31.49 19.36 32.57
C ILE A 251 -30.59 20.54 32.99
N LYS A 252 -31.01 21.31 34.00
CA LYS A 252 -30.24 22.46 34.47
C LYS A 252 -28.81 22.05 34.87
N TYR A 253 -27.83 22.83 34.46
CA TYR A 253 -26.41 22.62 34.77
C TYR A 253 -25.78 21.31 34.24
N THR A 254 -26.40 20.64 33.27
CA THR A 254 -25.86 19.42 32.63
C THR A 254 -25.77 19.56 31.10
N PHE A 255 -24.83 18.84 30.49
CA PHE A 255 -24.77 18.68 29.04
C PHE A 255 -25.61 17.47 28.57
N PRO A 256 -26.18 17.51 27.35
CA PRO A 256 -26.80 16.32 26.78
C PRO A 256 -25.74 15.25 26.48
N LEU A 257 -26.12 13.97 26.53
CA LEU A 257 -25.21 12.85 26.22
C LEU A 257 -24.49 12.98 24.87
N SER A 258 -25.14 13.60 23.87
CA SER A 258 -24.55 13.84 22.55
C SER A 258 -23.28 14.69 22.57
N ALA A 259 -23.09 15.51 23.60
CA ALA A 259 -21.90 16.35 23.78
C ALA A 259 -20.68 15.57 24.31
N ALA A 260 -20.87 14.38 24.89
CA ALA A 260 -19.78 13.49 25.30
C ALA A 260 -19.30 12.59 24.17
N MET A 261 -20.21 12.18 23.27
CA MET A 261 -19.94 11.13 22.28
C MET A 261 -19.09 11.59 21.08
N PHE A 262 -19.16 12.87 20.69
CA PHE A 262 -18.50 13.37 19.49
C PHE A 262 -17.59 14.55 19.80
N LYS A 263 -16.32 14.47 19.39
CA LYS A 263 -15.36 15.58 19.53
C LYS A 263 -15.84 16.87 18.86
N SER A 264 -16.57 16.78 17.76
CA SER A 264 -17.13 17.94 17.05
C SER A 264 -18.27 18.64 17.79
N CYS A 265 -18.92 17.95 18.74
CA CYS A 265 -20.05 18.45 19.51
C CYS A 265 -19.69 18.65 20.99
N GLN A 266 -18.40 18.63 21.31
CA GLN A 266 -17.91 18.74 22.68
C GLN A 266 -18.43 20.02 23.33
N LYS A 267 -19.03 19.87 24.51
CA LYS A 267 -19.66 20.96 25.30
C LYS A 267 -20.77 21.72 24.56
N SER A 268 -21.40 21.13 23.54
CA SER A 268 -22.61 21.69 22.92
C SER A 268 -23.81 21.56 23.85
N LEU A 269 -24.57 22.64 24.02
CA LEU A 269 -25.82 22.65 24.78
C LEU A 269 -27.03 22.18 23.97
N ILE A 270 -26.89 22.06 22.65
CA ILE A 270 -27.98 21.66 21.76
C ILE A 270 -28.04 20.13 21.76
N PRO A 271 -29.12 19.51 22.28
CA PRO A 271 -29.30 18.07 22.20
C PRO A 271 -29.45 17.65 20.72
N PHE A 272 -28.73 16.61 20.33
CA PHE A 272 -28.74 16.09 18.96
C PHE A 272 -28.78 14.57 18.99
N CYS A 273 -29.62 13.96 18.15
CA CYS A 273 -29.66 12.52 17.94
C CYS A 273 -28.90 12.18 16.65
N PRO A 274 -27.62 11.75 16.74
CA PRO A 274 -26.82 11.42 15.56
C PRO A 274 -27.38 10.16 14.89
N PRO A 275 -27.38 10.07 13.55
CA PRO A 275 -27.81 8.86 12.83
C PRO A 275 -27.03 7.60 13.20
N ARG A 276 -25.83 7.77 13.78
CA ARG A 276 -24.96 6.69 14.26
C ARG A 276 -25.48 6.03 15.54
N LEU A 277 -26.30 6.72 16.33
CA LEU A 277 -26.87 6.15 17.55
C LEU A 277 -28.00 5.21 17.17
N THR A 278 -27.83 3.92 17.46
CA THR A 278 -28.83 2.88 17.25
C THR A 278 -29.06 2.12 18.55
N VAL A 279 -30.30 1.70 18.78
CA VAL A 279 -30.62 0.82 19.92
C VAL A 279 -30.23 -0.61 19.53
N GLU A 280 -29.20 -1.14 20.17
CA GLU A 280 -28.78 -2.52 20.01
C GLU A 280 -29.48 -3.44 21.02
N ARG A 281 -29.60 -4.72 20.68
CA ARG A 281 -30.17 -5.76 21.54
C ARG A 281 -29.11 -6.83 21.79
N LEU A 282 -28.97 -7.27 23.04
CA LEU A 282 -28.11 -8.39 23.37
C LEU A 282 -28.69 -9.70 22.79
N GLU A 283 -27.91 -10.35 21.95
CA GLU A 283 -28.23 -11.67 21.39
C GLU A 283 -27.65 -12.79 22.25
N PRO A 284 -28.39 -13.90 22.47
CA PRO A 284 -27.93 -14.99 23.32
C PRO A 284 -26.83 -15.85 22.69
N VAL A 285 -26.67 -15.78 21.36
CA VAL A 285 -25.75 -16.61 20.59
C VAL A 285 -25.01 -15.73 19.60
N TYR A 286 -23.71 -15.95 19.46
CA TYR A 286 -22.89 -15.30 18.44
C TYR A 286 -22.13 -16.38 17.66
N TRP A 287 -21.83 -16.10 16.39
CA TRP A 287 -20.98 -16.95 15.57
C TRP A 287 -19.53 -16.56 15.77
N ALA A 288 -18.68 -17.56 16.03
CA ALA A 288 -17.24 -17.39 16.21
C ALA A 288 -16.49 -18.34 15.28
N ARG A 289 -15.36 -17.88 14.72
CA ARG A 289 -14.48 -18.75 13.95
C ARG A 289 -13.74 -19.71 14.90
N VAL A 290 -13.75 -20.99 14.57
CA VAL A 290 -13.00 -22.00 15.34
C VAL A 290 -11.52 -21.93 14.97
N ILE A 291 -10.66 -21.77 15.98
CA ILE A 291 -9.21 -21.91 15.84
C ILE A 291 -8.87 -23.37 16.16
N THR A 292 -8.18 -24.08 15.28
CA THR A 292 -7.80 -25.48 15.51
C THR A 292 -6.82 -25.59 16.68
N VAL A 293 -7.20 -26.25 17.77
CA VAL A 293 -6.38 -26.33 19.00
C VAL A 293 -6.37 -27.73 19.63
N ILE A 294 -5.13 -28.24 19.73
CA ILE A 294 -4.51 -29.17 20.71
C ILE A 294 -5.06 -30.60 20.86
N LYS A 295 -4.17 -31.58 20.64
CA LYS A 295 -4.31 -32.98 21.07
C LYS A 295 -3.76 -33.12 22.50
N ASN A 296 -4.58 -33.53 23.45
CA ASN A 296 -4.14 -33.82 24.82
C ASN A 296 -3.75 -35.29 24.99
N HIS A 297 -2.60 -35.55 25.63
CA HIS A 297 -2.22 -36.87 26.15
C HIS A 297 -2.55 -36.99 27.64
N VAL A 298 -3.07 -38.15 28.05
CA VAL A 298 -3.59 -38.40 29.40
C VAL A 298 -2.52 -39.09 30.25
N ALA A 299 -1.73 -38.32 31.01
CA ALA A 299 -0.96 -38.80 32.17
C ALA A 299 -0.48 -37.60 33.03
N GLY A 300 -1.22 -37.24 34.08
CA GLY A 300 -0.86 -36.11 34.96
C GLY A 300 -0.89 -34.73 34.26
N TRP A 301 -0.93 -33.64 35.03
CA TRP A 301 -1.00 -32.29 34.44
C TRP A 301 0.40 -31.80 34.04
N SER A 302 0.88 -32.22 32.87
CA SER A 302 1.96 -31.54 32.16
C SER A 302 1.42 -30.99 30.85
N VAL A 303 1.43 -29.67 30.66
CA VAL A 303 1.02 -29.01 29.43
C VAL A 303 2.29 -28.65 28.65
N LEU A 304 2.50 -29.32 27.51
CA LEU A 304 3.57 -29.01 26.58
C LEU A 304 2.96 -28.25 25.39
N CYS A 305 3.61 -27.14 25.00
CA CYS A 305 3.24 -26.34 23.83
C CYS A 305 4.49 -26.24 22.95
N ASP A 306 4.61 -27.14 21.98
CA ASP A 306 5.79 -27.24 21.12
C ASP A 306 5.77 -26.20 19.98
N ASP A 307 4.57 -25.86 19.47
CA ASP A 307 4.40 -24.98 18.31
C ASP A 307 3.59 -23.71 18.66
N PRO A 308 4.21 -22.52 18.68
CA PRO A 308 3.49 -21.26 18.89
C PRO A 308 2.69 -20.86 17.64
N VAL A 309 1.37 -20.79 17.76
CA VAL A 309 0.48 -20.28 16.70
C VAL A 309 0.21 -18.79 16.91
N ARG A 310 0.55 -17.97 15.92
CA ARG A 310 0.24 -16.53 15.92
C ARG A 310 -1.06 -16.27 15.18
N ILE A 311 -1.87 -15.35 15.70
CA ILE A 311 -3.08 -14.85 15.05
C ILE A 311 -3.03 -13.33 14.94
N MET A 312 -3.73 -12.78 13.96
CA MET A 312 -3.88 -11.34 13.77
C MET A 312 -5.32 -10.95 14.06
N THR A 313 -5.52 -9.97 14.93
CA THR A 313 -6.85 -9.52 15.36
C THR A 313 -7.10 -8.07 15.00
N VAL A 314 -8.32 -7.73 14.62
CA VAL A 314 -8.78 -6.36 14.39
C VAL A 314 -9.50 -5.88 15.64
N TYR A 315 -8.98 -4.82 16.25
CA TYR A 315 -9.60 -4.17 17.42
C TYR A 315 -10.57 -3.06 16.98
N VAL A 316 -11.77 -3.06 17.55
CA VAL A 316 -12.81 -2.05 17.34
C VAL A 316 -12.91 -1.18 18.60
N PRO A 317 -12.30 0.03 18.59
CA PRO A 317 -12.18 0.84 19.79
C PRO A 317 -13.52 1.30 20.37
N GLU A 318 -14.55 1.43 19.53
CA GLU A 318 -15.86 1.91 19.96
C GLU A 318 -16.66 0.89 20.76
N LYS A 319 -16.40 -0.40 20.56
CA LYS A 319 -17.06 -1.48 21.30
C LYS A 319 -16.15 -2.15 22.33
N ASP A 320 -14.85 -1.82 22.33
CA ASP A 320 -13.82 -2.52 23.11
C ASP A 320 -13.76 -4.02 22.77
N GLU A 321 -14.00 -4.35 21.51
CA GLU A 321 -14.06 -5.72 21.02
C GLU A 321 -12.94 -6.00 20.02
N SER A 322 -12.49 -7.25 19.95
CA SER A 322 -11.53 -7.70 18.94
C SER A 322 -12.05 -8.92 18.19
N PHE A 323 -11.79 -8.97 16.89
CA PHE A 323 -12.16 -10.07 16.01
C PHE A 323 -10.91 -10.65 15.36
N ASP A 324 -10.89 -11.94 15.05
CA ASP A 324 -9.87 -12.50 14.15
C ASP A 324 -9.99 -11.81 12.78
N VAL A 325 -8.86 -11.41 12.18
CA VAL A 325 -8.85 -10.83 10.82
C VAL A 325 -9.51 -11.77 9.81
N LEU A 326 -9.48 -13.08 10.06
CA LEU A 326 -10.11 -14.07 9.20
C LEU A 326 -11.62 -14.23 9.42
N GLU A 327 -12.17 -13.68 10.50
CA GLU A 327 -13.63 -13.64 10.78
C GLU A 327 -14.31 -12.49 10.03
N ILE A 328 -13.56 -11.46 9.62
CA ILE A 328 -14.13 -10.27 8.97
C ILE A 328 -14.86 -10.59 7.65
N ILE A 329 -14.58 -11.75 7.03
CA ILE A 329 -15.28 -12.22 5.83
C ILE A 329 -16.79 -12.46 6.07
N GLU A 330 -17.18 -12.82 7.29
CA GLU A 330 -18.58 -12.99 7.69
C GLU A 330 -19.26 -11.65 8.04
N LYS A 331 -18.49 -10.54 8.02
CA LYS A 331 -18.96 -9.19 8.35
C LYS A 331 -18.71 -8.24 7.15
N PRO A 332 -19.54 -8.32 6.09
CA PRO A 332 -19.29 -7.62 4.82
C PRO A 332 -19.13 -6.10 4.96
N ASP A 333 -19.95 -5.45 5.80
CA ASP A 333 -19.85 -4.00 6.03
C ASP A 333 -18.50 -3.60 6.65
N MET A 334 -18.00 -4.40 7.60
CA MET A 334 -16.69 -4.19 8.23
C MET A 334 -15.55 -4.52 7.28
N LEU A 335 -15.69 -5.58 6.48
CA LEU A 335 -14.72 -5.96 5.44
C LEU A 335 -14.53 -4.83 4.42
N ASP A 336 -15.63 -4.28 3.91
CA ASP A 336 -15.57 -3.18 2.93
C ASP A 336 -14.98 -1.92 3.55
N PHE A 337 -15.37 -1.58 4.79
CA PHE A 337 -14.79 -0.45 5.52
C PHE A 337 -13.28 -0.62 5.73
N HIS A 338 -12.83 -1.80 6.19
CA HIS A 338 -11.41 -2.07 6.42
C HIS A 338 -10.62 -2.07 5.10
N ARG A 339 -11.20 -2.59 4.01
CA ARG A 339 -10.59 -2.52 2.68
C ARG A 339 -10.34 -1.09 2.24
N GLN A 340 -11.33 -0.21 2.42
CA GLN A 340 -11.14 1.21 2.08
C GLN A 340 -10.15 1.91 3.01
N THR A 341 -10.02 1.45 4.26
CA THR A 341 -8.99 1.93 5.19
C THR A 341 -7.58 1.59 4.69
N LEU A 342 -7.35 0.36 4.22
CA LEU A 342 -6.07 -0.03 3.61
C LEU A 342 -5.78 0.78 2.33
N ASN A 343 -6.80 0.98 1.48
CA ASN A 343 -6.68 1.80 0.27
C ASN A 343 -6.35 3.27 0.60
N LEU A 344 -6.91 3.81 1.69
CA LEU A 344 -6.59 5.15 2.17
C LEU A 344 -5.12 5.24 2.56
N TYR A 345 -4.58 4.26 3.28
CA TYR A 345 -3.15 4.21 3.63
C TYR A 345 -2.26 4.18 2.39
N CYS A 346 -2.61 3.38 1.38
CA CYS A 346 -1.89 3.34 0.10
C CYS A 346 -1.84 4.72 -0.58
N LYS A 347 -2.96 5.46 -0.54
CA LYS A 347 -3.05 6.80 -1.14
C LYS A 347 -2.28 7.85 -0.34
N LEU A 348 -2.27 7.75 0.99
CA LEU A 348 -1.53 8.68 1.86
C LEU A 348 -0.01 8.55 1.69
N ALA A 349 0.49 7.32 1.49
CA ALA A 349 1.91 7.05 1.24
C ALA A 349 2.34 7.22 -0.24
N SER A 350 1.41 7.59 -1.12
CA SER A 350 1.70 7.70 -2.55
C SER A 350 2.61 8.89 -2.89
N HIS A 351 3.15 8.89 -4.11
CA HIS A 351 4.00 9.97 -4.65
C HIS A 351 5.25 10.28 -3.82
N GLY A 352 5.84 9.27 -3.18
CA GLY A 352 7.13 9.41 -2.49
C GLY A 352 7.05 10.07 -1.12
N ASN A 353 5.86 10.08 -0.49
CA ASN A 353 5.68 10.64 0.85
C ASN A 353 6.25 9.71 1.95
N GLN A 354 7.57 9.75 2.12
CA GLN A 354 8.28 8.84 3.03
C GLN A 354 7.91 9.05 4.49
N LYS A 355 7.70 10.29 4.93
CA LYS A 355 7.29 10.57 6.32
C LYS A 355 6.01 9.85 6.69
N VAL A 356 5.01 9.89 5.82
CA VAL A 356 3.75 9.19 6.05
C VAL A 356 3.96 7.68 6.00
N ALA A 357 4.81 7.17 5.09
CA ALA A 357 5.13 5.75 5.04
C ALA A 357 5.71 5.25 6.39
N HIS A 358 6.67 5.99 6.97
CA HIS A 358 7.23 5.67 8.28
C HIS A 358 6.21 5.71 9.42
N ILE A 359 5.29 6.68 9.42
CA ILE A 359 4.22 6.76 10.42
C ILE A 359 3.25 5.59 10.27
N LEU A 360 2.93 5.18 9.04
CA LEU A 360 2.04 4.05 8.77
C LEU A 360 2.65 2.71 9.20
N CYS A 361 3.97 2.53 9.11
CA CYS A 361 4.67 1.36 9.65
C CYS A 361 4.52 1.20 11.18
N ARG A 362 4.05 2.23 11.90
CA ARG A 362 3.68 2.13 13.32
C ARG A 362 2.26 1.60 13.52
N HIS A 363 1.36 1.85 12.57
CA HIS A 363 -0.01 1.36 12.62
C HIS A 363 -0.12 -0.08 12.11
N VAL A 364 0.69 -0.42 11.10
CA VAL A 364 0.81 -1.78 10.57
C VAL A 364 2.30 -2.10 10.45
N ASP A 365 2.78 -3.01 11.29
CA ASP A 365 4.19 -3.38 11.32
C ASP A 365 4.56 -4.41 10.24
N GLU A 366 5.86 -4.67 10.07
CA GLU A 366 6.37 -5.64 9.11
C GLU A 366 5.83 -7.05 9.36
N ASP A 367 5.78 -7.49 10.62
CA ASP A 367 5.32 -8.82 10.99
C ASP A 367 3.84 -9.04 10.62
N GLN A 368 2.98 -8.03 10.83
CA GLN A 368 1.57 -8.04 10.47
C GLN A 368 1.37 -8.07 8.95
N ILE A 369 2.10 -7.24 8.20
CA ILE A 369 2.04 -7.24 6.73
C ILE A 369 2.49 -8.60 6.20
N MET A 370 3.62 -9.11 6.69
CA MET A 370 4.15 -10.41 6.26
C MET A 370 3.24 -11.58 6.67
N TYR A 371 2.59 -11.52 7.83
CA TYR A 371 1.55 -12.48 8.22
C TYR A 371 0.37 -12.47 7.23
N ALA A 372 -0.14 -11.28 6.89
CA ALA A 372 -1.26 -11.13 5.96
C ALA A 372 -0.90 -11.62 4.54
N VAL A 373 0.31 -11.33 4.06
CA VAL A 373 0.81 -11.75 2.75
C VAL A 373 1.07 -13.26 2.67
N LYS A 374 1.46 -13.89 3.78
CA LYS A 374 1.66 -15.35 3.89
C LYS A 374 0.36 -16.13 4.15
N SER A 375 -0.71 -15.46 4.60
CA SER A 375 -1.95 -16.14 4.97
C SER A 375 -2.71 -16.71 3.77
N HIS A 376 -2.97 -18.02 3.79
CA HIS A 376 -3.74 -18.71 2.76
C HIS A 376 -5.26 -18.58 2.92
N TYR A 377 -5.73 -18.08 4.07
CA TYR A 377 -7.16 -18.02 4.41
C TYR A 377 -7.74 -16.61 4.37
N LEU A 378 -6.92 -15.62 4.03
CA LEU A 378 -7.34 -14.23 3.98
C LEU A 378 -8.35 -14.01 2.84
N SER A 379 -9.37 -13.21 3.09
CA SER A 379 -10.37 -12.89 2.07
C SER A 379 -9.73 -12.13 0.91
N GLY A 380 -10.26 -12.31 -0.31
CA GLY A 380 -9.72 -11.68 -1.51
C GLY A 380 -9.51 -10.16 -1.40
N PRO A 381 -10.52 -9.37 -0.96
CA PRO A 381 -10.38 -7.93 -0.80
C PRO A 381 -9.31 -7.52 0.24
N MET A 382 -9.18 -8.26 1.34
CA MET A 382 -8.13 -8.02 2.33
C MET A 382 -6.76 -8.36 1.77
N ARG A 383 -6.65 -9.49 1.08
CA ARG A 383 -5.41 -9.92 0.45
C ARG A 383 -4.90 -8.85 -0.51
N GLN A 384 -5.75 -8.36 -1.42
CA GLN A 384 -5.41 -7.24 -2.32
C GLN A 384 -4.93 -6.02 -1.52
N GLY A 385 -5.69 -5.59 -0.51
CA GLY A 385 -5.37 -4.42 0.30
C GLY A 385 -4.00 -4.49 1.00
N PHE A 386 -3.65 -5.64 1.58
CA PHE A 386 -2.34 -5.80 2.23
C PHE A 386 -1.16 -5.89 1.26
N HIS A 387 -1.35 -6.53 0.09
CA HIS A 387 -0.31 -6.58 -0.93
C HIS A 387 -0.08 -5.19 -1.55
N ASP A 388 -1.16 -4.46 -1.85
CA ASP A 388 -1.09 -3.09 -2.36
C ASP A 388 -0.45 -2.15 -1.32
N LEU A 389 -0.73 -2.33 -0.02
CA LEU A 389 -0.11 -1.56 1.06
C LEU A 389 1.39 -1.82 1.17
N LEU A 390 1.81 -3.09 1.11
CA LEU A 390 3.22 -3.48 1.08
C LEU A 390 3.95 -2.80 -0.09
N ILE A 391 3.35 -2.86 -1.29
CA ILE A 391 3.90 -2.19 -2.47
C ILE A 391 3.99 -0.68 -2.23
N ALA A 392 2.90 -0.05 -1.79
CA ALA A 392 2.83 1.40 -1.61
C ALA A 392 3.87 1.93 -0.62
N LEU A 393 4.09 1.23 0.50
CA LEU A 393 5.00 1.67 1.55
C LEU A 393 6.47 1.39 1.24
N HIS A 394 6.79 0.18 0.75
CA HIS A 394 8.17 -0.31 0.71
C HIS A 394 8.75 -0.41 -0.70
N LEU A 395 7.93 -0.71 -1.71
CA LEU A 395 8.44 -1.05 -3.06
C LEU A 395 8.26 0.08 -4.08
N LYS A 396 7.16 0.81 -3.99
CA LYS A 396 6.69 1.74 -5.03
C LYS A 396 7.70 2.84 -5.32
N THR A 397 8.32 3.41 -4.30
CA THR A 397 9.34 4.46 -4.47
C THR A 397 10.52 3.93 -5.30
N HIS A 398 10.99 2.72 -5.01
CA HIS A 398 12.12 2.11 -5.73
C HIS A 398 11.73 1.71 -7.16
N ALA A 399 10.56 1.08 -7.33
CA ALA A 399 10.06 0.69 -8.64
C ALA A 399 9.85 1.90 -9.56
N SER A 400 9.23 2.98 -9.06
CA SER A 400 9.02 4.22 -9.83
C SER A 400 10.33 4.90 -10.21
N ALA A 401 11.34 4.89 -9.33
CA ALA A 401 12.67 5.45 -9.62
C ALA A 401 13.44 4.66 -10.70
N ARG A 402 13.22 3.35 -10.79
CA ARG A 402 13.77 2.52 -11.88
C ARG A 402 13.03 2.74 -13.18
N GLN A 403 11.70 2.79 -13.13
CA GLN A 403 10.85 3.03 -14.30
C GLN A 403 11.07 4.42 -14.91
N SER A 404 11.35 5.45 -14.13
CA SER A 404 11.64 6.78 -14.69
C SER A 404 12.93 6.81 -15.52
N MET A 405 13.86 5.89 -15.24
CA MET A 405 15.15 5.77 -15.93
C MET A 405 15.16 4.62 -16.96
N SER A 406 14.04 3.91 -17.20
CA SER A 406 14.04 2.69 -18.01
C SER A 406 14.39 2.96 -19.49
N ARG A 407 14.14 4.18 -19.98
CA ARG A 407 14.39 4.60 -21.36
C ARG A 407 15.75 5.24 -21.59
N GLU A 408 16.59 5.30 -20.56
CA GLU A 408 17.93 5.87 -20.63
C GLU A 408 18.98 4.75 -20.56
N TYR A 409 19.84 4.67 -21.58
CA TYR A 409 20.93 3.68 -21.64
C TYR A 409 22.27 4.39 -21.44
N VAL A 410 22.74 4.43 -20.21
CA VAL A 410 24.04 5.01 -19.87
C VAL A 410 24.98 3.89 -19.43
N ILE A 411 25.96 3.57 -20.27
CA ILE A 411 26.84 2.42 -20.09
C ILE A 411 28.28 2.92 -19.91
N PRO A 412 28.91 2.71 -18.74
CA PRO A 412 30.30 3.07 -18.52
C PRO A 412 31.22 2.05 -19.20
N LEU A 413 32.33 2.53 -19.77
CA LEU A 413 33.38 1.69 -20.34
C LEU A 413 34.21 1.07 -19.20
N VAL A 414 33.95 -0.19 -18.90
CA VAL A 414 34.59 -0.96 -17.83
C VAL A 414 35.11 -2.28 -18.38
N LYS A 415 36.18 -2.84 -17.80
CA LYS A 415 36.78 -4.10 -18.28
C LYS A 415 35.81 -5.27 -18.37
N ASN A 416 34.80 -5.31 -17.50
CA ASN A 416 33.79 -6.38 -17.50
C ASN A 416 32.88 -6.30 -18.73
N LEU A 417 32.73 -5.11 -19.34
CA LEU A 417 31.95 -4.89 -20.56
C LEU A 417 32.66 -5.46 -21.81
N GLU A 418 33.99 -5.45 -21.85
CA GLU A 418 34.80 -5.89 -23.01
C GLU A 418 34.50 -7.32 -23.45
N ASN A 419 34.05 -8.18 -22.53
CA ASN A 419 33.73 -9.58 -22.80
C ASN A 419 32.24 -9.84 -23.06
N LYS A 420 31.40 -8.80 -23.08
CA LYS A 420 29.95 -8.95 -23.21
C LYS A 420 29.55 -9.00 -24.70
N ASN A 421 29.38 -10.20 -25.23
CA ASN A 421 28.81 -10.41 -26.56
C ASN A 421 27.61 -11.36 -26.52
N VAL A 422 26.42 -10.79 -26.42
CA VAL A 422 25.15 -11.55 -26.33
C VAL A 422 24.64 -12.00 -27.72
N PHE A 423 25.31 -11.60 -28.80
CA PHE A 423 25.01 -12.04 -30.17
C PHE A 423 25.80 -13.27 -30.60
N ASP A 424 26.78 -13.69 -29.80
CA ASP A 424 27.61 -14.86 -30.08
C ASP A 424 26.78 -16.16 -30.02
N PRO A 425 26.71 -16.94 -31.12
CA PRO A 425 26.02 -18.22 -31.14
C PRO A 425 26.50 -19.21 -30.08
N ASP A 426 27.78 -19.16 -29.69
CA ASP A 426 28.36 -20.09 -28.71
C ASP A 426 27.91 -19.76 -27.27
N THR A 427 27.39 -18.55 -27.04
CA THR A 427 26.82 -18.11 -25.76
C THR A 427 25.31 -18.31 -25.67
N GLU A 428 24.69 -18.86 -26.72
CA GLU A 428 23.25 -19.00 -26.81
C GLU A 428 22.72 -20.09 -25.86
N THR A 429 21.88 -19.66 -24.93
CA THR A 429 21.13 -20.57 -24.06
C THR A 429 19.66 -20.59 -24.46
N ARG A 430 18.86 -21.51 -23.90
CA ARG A 430 17.39 -21.48 -24.02
C ARG A 430 16.75 -20.19 -23.50
N TYR A 431 17.51 -19.33 -22.81
CA TYR A 431 17.06 -18.03 -22.33
C TYR A 431 17.60 -16.94 -23.25
N PRO A 432 16.80 -16.42 -24.19
CA PRO A 432 17.29 -15.57 -25.27
C PRO A 432 17.75 -14.21 -24.73
N GLN A 433 19.05 -14.07 -24.49
CA GLN A 433 19.71 -12.78 -24.20
C GLN A 433 19.26 -12.08 -22.91
N LEU A 434 18.62 -12.83 -22.01
CA LEU A 434 18.04 -12.31 -20.77
C LEU A 434 18.97 -12.37 -19.56
N MET A 435 19.90 -13.32 -19.56
CA MET A 435 20.76 -13.61 -18.40
C MET A 435 22.06 -12.79 -18.43
N GLY A 436 22.68 -12.63 -17.26
CA GLY A 436 23.96 -11.95 -17.10
C GLY A 436 23.87 -10.61 -16.36
N GLU A 437 25.05 -10.11 -15.95
CA GLU A 437 25.15 -8.85 -15.22
C GLU A 437 24.78 -7.65 -16.11
N VAL A 438 23.98 -6.75 -15.56
CA VAL A 438 23.64 -5.47 -16.18
C VAL A 438 24.74 -4.45 -15.85
N HIS A 439 25.34 -3.83 -16.86
CA HIS A 439 26.39 -2.81 -16.69
C HIS A 439 25.88 -1.37 -16.80
N SER A 440 24.64 -1.18 -17.28
CA SER A 440 23.98 0.12 -17.34
C SER A 440 23.88 0.78 -15.97
N MET A 441 24.06 2.10 -15.93
CA MET A 441 23.84 2.89 -14.72
C MET A 441 22.35 2.95 -14.40
N LEU A 442 21.99 2.45 -13.22
CA LEU A 442 20.61 2.40 -12.75
C LEU A 442 20.52 2.87 -11.29
N SER A 443 19.35 3.36 -10.87
CA SER A 443 19.13 3.89 -9.51
C SER A 443 19.31 2.82 -8.42
N VAL A 444 20.11 3.10 -7.39
CA VAL A 444 20.36 2.13 -6.32
C VAL A 444 19.23 2.16 -5.28
N MET A 445 18.79 0.98 -4.85
CA MET A 445 17.83 0.84 -3.75
C MET A 445 18.53 1.14 -2.41
N VAL A 446 18.06 2.18 -1.71
CA VAL A 446 18.52 2.52 -0.37
C VAL A 446 17.29 2.75 0.51
N ALA A 447 17.24 2.04 1.63
CA ALA A 447 16.15 2.11 2.61
C ALA A 447 16.72 2.33 4.01
N GLU A 448 15.89 2.79 4.93
CA GLU A 448 16.27 3.05 6.32
C GLU A 448 15.30 2.41 7.33
N PRO A 449 15.74 2.10 8.56
CA PRO A 449 14.86 1.53 9.58
C PRO A 449 13.72 2.51 9.93
N VAL A 450 12.59 1.96 10.38
CA VAL A 450 11.40 2.76 10.70
C VAL A 450 11.71 3.79 11.79
N LYS A 451 11.68 5.08 11.43
CA LYS A 451 11.85 6.21 12.34
C LYS A 451 10.53 6.67 12.96
N THR A 452 10.61 7.12 14.21
CA THR A 452 9.46 7.62 15.01
C THR A 452 9.49 9.12 15.26
N HIS A 453 10.68 9.74 15.20
CA HIS A 453 10.89 11.16 15.42
C HIS A 453 11.50 11.79 14.17
N PHE A 454 10.91 12.89 13.71
CA PHE A 454 11.33 13.58 12.49
C PHE A 454 11.75 15.01 12.84
N ASN A 455 12.99 15.37 12.52
CA ASN A 455 13.43 16.75 12.51
C ASN A 455 13.12 17.38 11.14
N ARG A 456 12.88 18.69 11.09
CA ARG A 456 12.49 19.39 9.84
C ARG A 456 13.50 19.21 8.70
N ASP A 457 14.79 19.18 9.02
CA ASP A 457 15.86 19.00 8.04
C ASP A 457 16.06 17.53 7.62
N GLU A 458 15.68 16.58 8.48
CA GLU A 458 15.72 15.14 8.20
C GLU A 458 14.55 14.71 7.31
N GLU A 459 13.39 15.36 7.44
CA GLU A 459 12.19 15.10 6.63
C GLU A 459 12.43 15.23 5.12
N MET A 460 13.28 16.17 4.69
CA MET A 460 13.61 16.37 3.28
C MET A 460 14.54 15.29 2.69
N LYS A 461 15.22 14.53 3.53
CA LYS A 461 16.22 13.51 3.12
C LYS A 461 15.80 12.11 3.53
N LEU A 462 14.54 11.94 3.92
CA LEU A 462 14.01 10.67 4.40
C LEU A 462 13.99 9.66 3.25
N LEU A 463 14.51 8.48 3.53
CA LEU A 463 14.49 7.32 2.64
C LEU A 463 13.26 6.47 2.93
N PRO A 464 12.92 5.51 2.03
CA PRO A 464 11.83 4.58 2.29
C PRO A 464 12.10 3.66 3.48
N PRO A 465 11.05 3.22 4.21
CA PRO A 465 11.19 2.29 5.32
C PRO A 465 11.64 0.90 4.81
N THR A 466 12.61 0.31 5.49
CA THR A 466 13.14 -1.02 5.18
C THR A 466 12.16 -2.14 5.53
N ILE A 467 12.27 -3.25 4.81
CA ILE A 467 11.60 -4.54 5.07
C ILE A 467 12.59 -5.66 4.74
N SER A 468 12.41 -6.86 5.29
CA SER A 468 13.18 -8.04 4.94
C SER A 468 12.89 -8.52 3.49
N PHE A 469 13.57 -7.91 2.52
CA PHE A 469 13.43 -8.21 1.08
C PHE A 469 13.74 -9.68 0.74
N ASP A 470 14.72 -10.31 1.38
CA ASP A 470 15.07 -11.72 1.14
C ASP A 470 13.93 -12.67 1.53
N ALA A 471 13.30 -12.40 2.68
CA ALA A 471 12.14 -13.16 3.14
C ALA A 471 10.92 -12.94 2.24
N LEU A 472 10.71 -11.70 1.78
CA LEU A 472 9.64 -11.38 0.83
C LEU A 472 9.86 -12.08 -0.51
N LYS A 473 11.07 -12.00 -1.07
CA LYS A 473 11.44 -12.65 -2.33
C LYS A 473 11.27 -14.17 -2.25
N SER A 474 11.80 -14.79 -1.20
CA SER A 474 11.66 -16.23 -0.97
C SER A 474 10.20 -16.67 -0.91
N HIS A 475 9.35 -15.88 -0.23
CA HIS A 475 7.91 -16.12 -0.18
C HIS A 475 7.24 -15.96 -1.54
N VAL A 476 7.53 -14.89 -2.28
CA VAL A 476 6.94 -14.64 -3.62
C VAL A 476 7.29 -15.77 -4.58
N MET A 477 8.55 -16.23 -4.61
CA MET A 477 8.97 -17.33 -5.48
C MET A 477 8.27 -18.65 -5.14
N SER A 478 8.21 -19.01 -3.85
CA SER A 478 7.52 -20.22 -3.40
C SER A 478 6.00 -20.15 -3.61
N ALA A 479 5.41 -18.99 -3.36
CA ALA A 479 3.98 -18.76 -3.59
C ALA A 479 3.63 -18.80 -5.08
N MET A 480 4.49 -18.31 -5.97
CA MET A 480 4.28 -18.37 -7.43
C MET A 480 4.25 -19.81 -7.91
N GLU A 481 5.21 -20.63 -7.48
CA GLU A 481 5.23 -22.06 -7.78
C GLU A 481 3.97 -22.78 -7.28
N SER A 482 3.60 -22.53 -6.01
CA SER A 482 2.41 -23.14 -5.43
C SER A 482 1.13 -22.70 -6.14
N ALA A 483 1.03 -21.43 -6.52
CA ALA A 483 -0.13 -20.87 -7.22
C ALA A 483 -0.29 -21.52 -8.60
N THR A 484 0.80 -21.59 -9.38
CA THR A 484 0.80 -22.23 -10.69
C THR A 484 0.44 -23.71 -10.57
N ARG A 485 1.03 -24.44 -9.62
CA ARG A 485 0.69 -25.86 -9.37
C ARG A 485 -0.79 -26.05 -9.04
N HIS A 486 -1.36 -25.21 -8.17
CA HIS A 486 -2.78 -25.29 -7.82
C HIS A 486 -3.70 -24.96 -9.00
N ALA A 487 -3.29 -24.05 -9.88
CA ALA A 487 -4.04 -23.71 -11.08
C ALA A 487 -4.00 -24.83 -12.13
N VAL A 488 -2.84 -25.46 -12.36
CA VAL A 488 -2.71 -26.63 -13.24
C VAL A 488 -3.58 -27.79 -12.75
N MET A 489 -3.63 -28.01 -11.43
CA MET A 489 -4.47 -29.04 -10.80
C MET A 489 -5.97 -28.70 -10.77
N ASN A 490 -6.39 -27.53 -11.28
CA ASN A 490 -7.75 -27.02 -11.20
C ASN A 490 -8.33 -27.08 -9.77
N CYS A 491 -7.52 -26.66 -8.78
CA CYS A 491 -7.95 -26.63 -7.40
C CYS A 491 -9.19 -25.72 -7.24
N ARG A 492 -10.24 -26.25 -6.60
CA ARG A 492 -11.50 -25.53 -6.37
C ARG A 492 -11.31 -24.34 -5.45
N ASP A 493 -10.50 -24.51 -4.40
CA ASP A 493 -10.33 -23.52 -3.33
C ASP A 493 -9.00 -22.78 -3.50
N LEU A 494 -9.01 -21.81 -4.41
CA LEU A 494 -7.89 -20.89 -4.58
C LEU A 494 -7.83 -19.89 -3.41
N ILE A 495 -6.62 -19.56 -2.96
CA ILE A 495 -6.38 -18.51 -1.95
C ILE A 495 -7.03 -17.20 -2.40
N GLY A 496 -7.82 -16.58 -1.53
CA GLY A 496 -8.60 -15.37 -1.85
C GLY A 496 -9.91 -15.64 -2.59
N GLY A 497 -10.27 -16.91 -2.79
CA GLY A 497 -11.57 -17.41 -3.27
C GLY A 497 -11.72 -17.52 -4.79
N ASN A 498 -10.86 -16.88 -5.58
CA ASN A 498 -10.93 -16.94 -7.05
C ASN A 498 -9.54 -16.75 -7.69
N ASN A 499 -9.44 -16.98 -9.00
CA ASN A 499 -8.20 -16.87 -9.76
C ASN A 499 -7.60 -15.44 -9.70
N LEU A 500 -8.44 -14.40 -9.81
CA LEU A 500 -8.01 -13.00 -9.78
C LEU A 500 -7.29 -12.64 -8.46
N ASN A 501 -7.94 -12.90 -7.34
CA ASN A 501 -7.42 -12.61 -6.00
C ASN A 501 -6.24 -13.50 -5.61
N HIS A 502 -6.07 -14.64 -6.29
CA HIS A 502 -4.94 -15.52 -6.08
C HIS A 502 -3.66 -14.97 -6.74
N PHE A 503 -3.76 -14.65 -8.03
CA PHE A 503 -2.59 -14.33 -8.86
C PHE A 503 -2.27 -12.84 -8.93
N GLU A 504 -3.28 -11.97 -9.05
CA GLU A 504 -3.03 -10.53 -9.30
C GLU A 504 -2.16 -9.88 -8.22
N PRO A 505 -2.42 -10.04 -6.91
CA PRO A 505 -1.57 -9.43 -5.87
C PRO A 505 -0.15 -9.98 -5.87
N LEU A 506 0.00 -11.26 -6.20
CA LEU A 506 1.28 -11.96 -6.23
C LEU A 506 2.13 -11.53 -7.42
N LEU A 507 1.53 -11.42 -8.61
CA LEU A 507 2.21 -10.94 -9.83
C LEU A 507 2.61 -9.47 -9.68
N LYS A 508 1.78 -8.62 -9.06
CA LYS A 508 2.15 -7.22 -8.76
C LYS A 508 3.39 -7.12 -7.86
N LEU A 509 3.46 -7.96 -6.82
CA LEU A 509 4.65 -8.01 -5.96
C LEU A 509 5.88 -8.48 -6.73
N PHE A 510 5.73 -9.56 -7.50
CA PHE A 510 6.82 -10.07 -8.33
C PHE A 510 7.33 -9.03 -9.32
N ASP A 511 6.42 -8.36 -10.03
CA ASP A 511 6.73 -7.30 -10.99
C ASP A 511 7.54 -6.16 -10.36
N CYS A 512 7.12 -5.72 -9.17
CA CYS A 512 7.89 -4.71 -8.42
C CYS A 512 9.31 -5.20 -8.08
N LEU A 513 9.47 -6.44 -7.64
CA LEU A 513 10.80 -7.01 -7.32
C LEU A 513 11.67 -7.16 -8.58
N LEU A 514 11.08 -7.51 -9.72
CA LEU A 514 11.74 -7.60 -11.02
C LEU A 514 12.25 -6.22 -11.46
N VAL A 515 11.38 -5.20 -11.45
CA VAL A 515 11.73 -3.82 -11.83
C VAL A 515 12.82 -3.23 -10.93
N ILE A 516 12.80 -3.53 -9.63
CA ILE A 516 13.83 -3.08 -8.69
C ILE A 516 15.19 -3.76 -8.98
N GLY A 517 15.20 -4.93 -9.60
CA GLY A 517 16.38 -5.72 -9.90
C GLY A 517 16.82 -6.63 -8.75
N LEU A 518 15.87 -7.17 -7.97
CA LEU A 518 16.15 -8.10 -6.85
C LEU A 518 16.07 -9.59 -7.25
N ILE A 519 15.53 -9.86 -8.44
CA ILE A 519 15.41 -11.21 -9.01
C ILE A 519 16.75 -11.60 -9.63
N THR A 520 17.28 -12.74 -9.23
CA THR A 520 18.52 -13.33 -9.76
C THR A 520 18.26 -14.12 -11.04
N ASP A 521 19.29 -14.39 -11.84
CA ASP A 521 19.20 -15.20 -13.06
C ASP A 521 18.57 -16.58 -12.81
N THR A 522 18.90 -17.23 -11.69
CA THR A 522 18.31 -18.54 -11.32
C THR A 522 16.82 -18.46 -11.04
N GLU A 523 16.37 -17.34 -10.45
CA GLU A 523 14.96 -17.09 -10.15
C GLU A 523 14.20 -16.68 -11.41
N LEU A 524 14.83 -15.93 -12.30
CA LEU A 524 14.28 -15.58 -13.61
C LEU A 524 14.14 -16.82 -14.51
N GLU A 525 15.13 -17.70 -14.53
CA GLU A 525 15.06 -19.00 -15.21
C GLU A 525 13.86 -19.82 -14.71
N PHE A 526 13.71 -19.89 -13.39
CA PHE A 526 12.59 -20.60 -12.79
C PHE A 526 11.23 -19.99 -13.17
N LEU A 527 11.12 -18.66 -13.20
CA LEU A 527 9.91 -17.98 -13.67
C LEU A 527 9.60 -18.32 -15.13
N LEU A 528 10.59 -18.26 -16.03
CA LEU A 528 10.39 -18.53 -17.46
C LEU A 528 9.85 -19.96 -17.68
N LYS A 529 10.35 -20.93 -16.90
CA LYS A 529 9.82 -22.31 -16.89
C LYS A 529 8.37 -22.37 -16.42
N LEU A 530 7.97 -21.56 -15.42
CA LEU A 530 6.58 -21.49 -14.96
C LEU A 530 5.66 -20.81 -15.98
N ILE A 531 6.16 -19.81 -16.73
CA ILE A 531 5.37 -19.10 -17.73
C ILE A 531 5.09 -20.03 -18.92
N HIS A 532 6.13 -20.63 -19.50
CA HIS A 532 6.04 -21.45 -20.70
C HIS A 532 7.02 -22.64 -20.65
N PRO A 533 6.63 -23.77 -20.03
CA PRO A 533 7.50 -24.94 -19.84
C PRO A 533 8.09 -25.47 -21.14
N SER A 534 7.30 -25.54 -22.22
CA SER A 534 7.76 -26.10 -23.50
C SER A 534 8.87 -25.30 -24.18
N ALA A 535 8.99 -23.99 -23.89
CA ALA A 535 10.03 -23.14 -24.47
C ALA A 535 11.30 -23.14 -23.60
N PHE A 536 11.15 -23.20 -22.29
CA PHE A 536 12.23 -22.88 -21.35
C PHE A 536 12.70 -24.07 -20.50
N ASP A 537 11.88 -25.10 -20.29
CA ASP A 537 12.25 -26.25 -19.48
C ASP A 537 12.98 -27.33 -20.30
N PRO A 538 14.27 -27.64 -20.01
CA PRO A 538 14.97 -28.78 -20.63
C PRO A 538 14.25 -30.12 -20.53
N ASN A 539 13.54 -30.31 -19.43
CA ASN A 539 12.94 -31.60 -19.07
C ASN A 539 11.49 -31.70 -19.54
N TYR A 540 11.01 -30.73 -20.33
CA TYR A 540 9.66 -30.78 -20.86
C TYR A 540 9.52 -31.90 -21.89
N GLU A 541 8.60 -32.83 -21.62
CA GLU A 541 8.23 -33.88 -22.55
C GLU A 541 6.87 -33.55 -23.19
N THR A 542 6.82 -33.57 -24.53
CA THR A 542 5.62 -33.29 -25.32
C THR A 542 4.52 -34.33 -25.01
N GLY A 543 3.36 -33.86 -24.54
CA GLY A 543 2.24 -34.72 -24.13
C GLY A 543 2.11 -34.96 -22.62
N THR A 544 2.95 -34.32 -21.79
CA THR A 544 2.79 -34.31 -20.33
C THR A 544 1.69 -33.35 -19.86
N THR A 545 1.22 -33.50 -18.62
CA THR A 545 0.24 -32.60 -17.99
C THR A 545 0.87 -31.31 -17.45
N GLN A 546 2.13 -31.03 -17.77
CA GLN A 546 2.82 -29.82 -17.32
C GLN A 546 2.37 -28.63 -18.15
N LYS A 547 1.49 -27.80 -17.60
CA LYS A 547 1.00 -26.59 -18.25
C LYS A 547 1.66 -25.34 -17.69
N GLY A 548 2.00 -24.40 -18.58
CA GLY A 548 2.47 -23.06 -18.20
C GLY A 548 1.35 -22.10 -17.81
N LEU A 549 1.71 -20.94 -17.26
CA LEU A 549 0.76 -19.85 -17.01
C LEU A 549 0.07 -19.37 -18.29
N THR A 550 0.73 -19.46 -19.45
CA THR A 550 0.17 -19.10 -20.75
C THR A 550 -0.91 -20.07 -21.23
N GLU A 551 -0.88 -21.33 -20.79
CA GLU A 551 -1.82 -22.37 -21.23
C GLU A 551 -3.04 -22.51 -20.29
N ILE A 552 -2.99 -21.85 -19.13
CA ILE A 552 -4.05 -21.90 -18.11
C ILE A 552 -5.09 -20.80 -18.38
N SER A 553 -6.35 -21.10 -18.07
CA SER A 553 -7.41 -20.09 -18.09
C SER A 553 -7.25 -19.10 -16.92
N LEU A 554 -6.67 -17.94 -17.21
CA LEU A 554 -6.48 -16.84 -16.25
C LEU A 554 -7.52 -15.74 -16.42
N ALA A 555 -7.88 -15.08 -15.30
CA ALA A 555 -8.73 -13.90 -15.33
C ALA A 555 -8.06 -12.71 -16.06
N GLU A 556 -8.85 -11.81 -16.64
CA GLU A 556 -8.34 -10.68 -17.44
C GLU A 556 -7.34 -9.80 -16.68
N GLY A 557 -7.62 -9.47 -15.41
CA GLY A 557 -6.70 -8.68 -14.58
C GLY A 557 -5.35 -9.37 -14.36
N VAL A 558 -5.30 -10.70 -14.35
CA VAL A 558 -4.07 -11.49 -14.23
C VAL A 558 -3.26 -11.42 -15.53
N LYS A 559 -3.93 -11.50 -16.68
CA LYS A 559 -3.30 -11.38 -18.00
C LYS A 559 -2.63 -10.02 -18.18
N VAL A 560 -3.28 -8.94 -17.75
CA VAL A 560 -2.70 -7.59 -17.79
C VAL A 560 -1.39 -7.52 -16.98
N GLN A 561 -1.36 -8.12 -15.78
CA GLN A 561 -0.14 -8.18 -14.98
C GLN A 561 0.94 -9.04 -15.63
N LEU A 562 0.58 -10.18 -16.22
CA LEU A 562 1.52 -11.04 -16.93
C LEU A 562 2.15 -10.31 -18.14
N VAL A 563 1.36 -9.57 -18.90
CA VAL A 563 1.86 -8.75 -20.02
C VAL A 563 2.83 -7.67 -19.53
N SER A 564 2.54 -7.02 -18.39
CA SER A 564 3.47 -6.04 -17.79
C SER A 564 4.81 -6.68 -17.42
N ILE A 565 4.79 -7.90 -16.87
CA ILE A 565 6.02 -8.65 -16.54
C ILE A 565 6.80 -8.98 -17.81
N LEU A 566 6.12 -9.45 -18.86
CA LEU A 566 6.76 -9.76 -20.14
C LEU A 566 7.37 -8.51 -20.80
N ASP A 567 6.69 -7.36 -20.72
CA ASP A 567 7.21 -6.07 -21.20
C ASP A 567 8.52 -5.69 -20.49
N HIS A 568 8.56 -5.81 -19.16
CA HIS A 568 9.79 -5.59 -18.40
C HIS A 568 10.91 -6.60 -18.73
N ILE A 569 10.57 -7.86 -19.01
CA ILE A 569 11.54 -8.87 -19.47
C ILE A 569 12.11 -8.49 -20.85
N CYS A 570 11.27 -8.03 -21.78
CA CYS A 570 11.70 -7.53 -23.08
C CYS A 570 12.62 -6.31 -22.96
N ASP A 571 12.34 -5.39 -22.03
CA ASP A 571 13.22 -4.24 -21.73
C ASP A 571 14.59 -4.68 -21.21
N VAL A 572 14.67 -5.75 -20.41
CA VAL A 572 15.95 -6.34 -19.98
C VAL A 572 16.71 -6.90 -21.18
N GLN A 573 16.03 -7.64 -22.06
CA GLN A 573 16.63 -8.17 -23.29
C GLN A 573 17.22 -7.05 -24.16
N LEU A 574 16.44 -5.99 -24.39
CA LEU A 574 16.87 -4.83 -25.17
C LEU A 574 18.11 -4.17 -24.55
N ARG A 575 18.14 -4.03 -23.23
CA ARG A 575 19.30 -3.49 -22.51
C ARG A 575 20.56 -4.31 -22.72
N HIS A 576 20.49 -5.64 -22.65
CA HIS A 576 21.62 -6.52 -22.92
C HIS A 576 22.13 -6.44 -24.36
N ARG A 577 21.22 -6.26 -25.32
CA ARG A 577 21.57 -6.02 -26.74
C ARG A 577 22.33 -4.70 -26.91
N VAL A 578 21.84 -3.63 -26.28
CA VAL A 578 22.50 -2.31 -26.34
C VAL A 578 23.87 -2.34 -25.66
N GLU A 579 24.00 -3.01 -24.51
CA GLU A 579 25.29 -3.19 -23.84
C GLU A 579 26.30 -3.97 -24.69
N SER A 580 25.85 -5.02 -25.39
CA SER A 580 26.71 -5.77 -26.32
C SER A 580 27.13 -4.93 -27.54
N LEU A 581 26.23 -4.07 -28.04
CA LEU A 581 26.56 -3.12 -29.10
C LEU A 581 27.62 -2.12 -28.66
N VAL A 582 27.51 -1.58 -27.44
CA VAL A 582 28.50 -0.65 -26.88
C VAL A 582 29.84 -1.36 -26.67
N SER A 583 29.83 -2.58 -26.13
CA SER A 583 31.03 -3.42 -25.97
C SER A 583 31.77 -3.63 -27.30
N PHE A 584 31.04 -4.06 -28.33
CA PHE A 584 31.62 -4.21 -29.67
C PHE A 584 32.19 -2.89 -30.21
N THR A 585 31.45 -1.79 -30.04
CA THR A 585 31.86 -0.47 -30.54
C THR A 585 33.15 0.02 -29.86
N GLU A 586 33.30 -0.20 -28.55
CA GLU A 586 34.52 0.16 -27.82
C GLU A 586 35.75 -0.57 -28.39
N GLY A 587 35.68 -1.89 -28.50
CA GLY A 587 36.77 -2.70 -29.07
C GLY A 587 37.07 -2.33 -30.51
N PHE A 588 36.04 -2.21 -31.34
CA PHE A 588 36.16 -1.86 -32.76
C PHE A 588 36.80 -0.49 -32.97
N VAL A 589 36.36 0.55 -32.23
CA VAL A 589 36.95 1.89 -32.33
C VAL A 589 38.40 1.89 -31.84
N GLY A 590 38.72 1.10 -30.80
CA GLY A 590 40.09 0.92 -30.33
C GLY A 590 41.02 0.34 -31.41
N GLU A 591 40.58 -0.69 -32.14
CA GLU A 591 41.34 -1.27 -33.26
C GLU A 591 41.42 -0.30 -34.46
N LEU A 592 40.32 0.40 -34.76
CA LEU A 592 40.26 1.40 -35.83
C LEU A 592 41.23 2.57 -35.61
N GLN A 593 41.37 3.05 -34.37
CA GLN A 593 42.35 4.07 -34.01
C GLN A 593 43.80 3.58 -34.22
N GLN A 594 44.07 2.31 -33.91
CA GLN A 594 45.39 1.71 -34.16
C GLN A 594 45.68 1.58 -35.66
N ASP A 595 44.69 1.17 -36.46
CA ASP A 595 44.78 1.15 -37.92
C ASP A 595 45.06 2.54 -38.49
N GLN A 596 44.28 3.54 -38.08
CA GLN A 596 44.48 4.93 -38.49
C GLN A 596 45.87 5.46 -38.11
N CYS A 597 46.37 5.13 -36.91
CA CYS A 597 47.72 5.49 -36.46
C CYS A 597 48.82 4.85 -37.31
N LYS A 598 48.68 3.55 -37.65
CA LYS A 598 49.62 2.85 -38.54
C LYS A 598 49.67 3.51 -39.92
N ARG A 599 48.51 3.76 -40.53
CA ARG A 599 48.42 4.44 -41.84
C ARG A 599 49.02 5.85 -41.81
N TYR A 600 48.81 6.60 -40.72
CA TYR A 600 49.45 7.91 -40.53
C TYR A 600 50.98 7.81 -40.47
N MET A 601 51.51 6.84 -39.73
CA MET A 601 52.96 6.62 -39.59
C MET A 601 53.59 6.18 -40.91
N GLU A 602 52.91 5.33 -41.69
CA GLU A 602 53.34 4.93 -43.04
C GLU A 602 53.45 6.14 -43.98
N ILE A 603 52.46 7.04 -43.98
CA ILE A 603 52.50 8.28 -44.76
C ILE A 603 53.67 9.17 -44.31
N LYS A 604 53.93 9.27 -43.01
CA LYS A 604 55.02 10.09 -42.46
C LYS A 604 56.42 9.53 -42.80
N GLN A 605 56.55 8.21 -42.93
CA GLN A 605 57.82 7.52 -43.20
C GLN A 605 58.12 7.35 -44.69
N THR A 606 57.14 7.57 -45.56
CA THR A 606 57.28 7.42 -47.02
C THR A 606 57.47 8.77 -47.68
N ASP A 607 58.46 8.92 -48.56
CA ASP A 607 58.60 10.11 -49.40
C ASP A 607 57.70 9.95 -50.63
N MET A 608 56.67 10.80 -50.74
CA MET A 608 55.58 10.63 -51.70
C MET A 608 55.25 11.95 -52.45
N PRO A 609 54.83 11.89 -53.73
CA PRO A 609 54.54 13.09 -54.52
C PRO A 609 53.42 13.96 -53.90
N PRO A 610 53.45 15.30 -54.06
CA PRO A 610 52.48 16.21 -53.43
C PRO A 610 51.00 15.90 -53.72
N ALA A 611 50.68 15.41 -54.92
CA ALA A 611 49.32 15.04 -55.30
C ALA A 611 48.80 13.81 -54.53
N GLU A 612 49.65 12.79 -54.35
CA GLU A 612 49.31 11.59 -53.59
C GLU A 612 49.27 11.90 -52.09
N ALA A 613 50.18 12.74 -51.60
CA ALA A 613 50.20 13.21 -50.22
C ALA A 613 48.92 13.99 -49.87
N ALA A 614 48.45 14.87 -50.77
CA ALA A 614 47.21 15.61 -50.57
C ALA A 614 45.97 14.70 -50.49
N LYS A 615 45.92 13.63 -51.31
CA LYS A 615 44.86 12.61 -51.25
C LYS A 615 44.91 11.82 -49.92
N LYS A 616 46.05 11.21 -49.58
CA LYS A 616 46.20 10.37 -48.37
C LYS A 616 46.08 11.15 -47.05
N THR A 617 46.47 12.43 -47.02
CA THR A 617 46.33 13.28 -45.82
C THR A 617 44.94 13.89 -45.64
N LYS A 618 44.01 13.69 -46.58
CA LYS A 618 42.66 14.27 -46.54
C LYS A 618 41.87 13.76 -45.33
N GLU A 619 41.96 12.47 -45.01
CA GLU A 619 41.32 11.86 -43.83
C GLU A 619 41.75 12.55 -42.53
N PHE A 620 43.06 12.65 -42.28
CA PHE A 620 43.62 13.18 -41.03
C PHE A 620 43.38 14.69 -40.82
N ARG A 621 42.97 15.41 -41.87
CA ARG A 621 42.63 16.84 -41.83
C ARG A 621 41.13 17.09 -41.65
N CYS A 622 40.30 16.05 -41.79
CA CYS A 622 38.85 16.16 -41.63
C CYS A 622 38.43 16.17 -40.15
N PRO A 623 37.28 16.76 -39.78
CA PRO A 623 36.71 16.63 -38.45
C PRO A 623 36.37 15.17 -38.09
N PRO A 624 36.37 14.76 -36.82
CA PRO A 624 36.17 13.35 -36.42
C PRO A 624 34.89 12.70 -36.98
N LYS A 625 33.78 13.45 -37.06
CA LYS A 625 32.53 12.95 -37.63
C LYS A 625 32.67 12.56 -39.11
N GLU A 626 33.39 13.38 -39.88
CA GLU A 626 33.67 13.15 -41.30
C GLU A 626 34.69 12.02 -41.48
N GLN A 627 35.68 11.91 -40.58
CA GLN A 627 36.61 10.78 -40.56
C GLN A 627 35.87 9.45 -40.39
N MET A 628 35.01 9.36 -39.36
CA MET A 628 34.21 8.17 -39.11
C MET A 628 33.28 7.83 -40.27
N PHE A 629 32.65 8.84 -40.89
CA PHE A 629 31.79 8.61 -42.06
C PHE A 629 32.57 7.96 -43.21
N ARG A 630 33.77 8.46 -43.53
CA ARG A 630 34.61 7.86 -44.60
C ARG A 630 35.12 6.47 -44.25
N LEU A 631 35.45 6.23 -42.98
CA LEU A 631 35.93 4.93 -42.50
C LEU A 631 34.82 3.87 -42.45
N LEU A 632 33.57 4.26 -42.25
CA LEU A 632 32.43 3.35 -42.21
C LEU A 632 31.75 3.15 -43.57
N MET A 633 32.12 3.92 -44.60
CA MET A 633 31.62 3.79 -45.98
C MET A 633 32.21 2.60 -46.74
N CYS A 634 32.24 1.44 -46.11
CA CYS A 634 32.76 0.22 -46.72
C CYS A 634 31.65 -0.43 -47.53
N LYS A 635 31.98 -0.85 -48.75
CA LYS A 635 30.98 -1.44 -49.66
C LYS A 635 30.33 -2.63 -48.98
N VAL A 636 29.00 -2.66 -48.95
CA VAL A 636 28.25 -3.88 -48.67
C VAL A 636 28.67 -4.88 -49.74
N SER A 637 29.11 -6.08 -49.34
CA SER A 637 29.62 -7.07 -50.28
C SER A 637 28.54 -7.44 -51.30
N LYS A 638 28.92 -7.65 -52.57
CA LYS A 638 28.05 -7.84 -53.75
C LYS A 638 27.03 -9.00 -53.67
N CYS A 639 27.02 -9.79 -52.59
CA CYS A 639 25.93 -10.73 -52.32
C CYS A 639 24.57 -10.03 -52.11
N SER A 640 24.55 -8.73 -51.79
CA SER A 640 23.32 -7.96 -51.54
C SER A 640 22.82 -7.11 -52.73
N GLU A 641 23.43 -7.18 -53.92
CA GLU A 641 22.95 -6.43 -55.10
C GLU A 641 21.60 -6.97 -55.63
N HIS A 642 21.20 -8.20 -55.26
CA HIS A 642 19.87 -8.72 -55.56
C HIS A 642 18.75 -8.19 -54.64
N ILE A 643 19.10 -7.51 -53.54
CA ILE A 643 18.18 -7.27 -52.40
C ILE A 643 17.50 -5.89 -52.47
N ILE A 644 18.13 -4.88 -53.07
CA ILE A 644 17.57 -3.51 -53.06
C ILE A 644 16.35 -3.36 -53.99
N HIS A 645 16.19 -4.23 -54.99
CA HIS A 645 15.11 -4.11 -55.97
C HIS A 645 13.75 -4.69 -55.54
N GLN A 646 13.63 -5.39 -54.41
CA GLN A 646 12.37 -6.07 -54.05
C GLN A 646 11.61 -5.47 -52.85
N ASN A 647 12.25 -4.71 -51.95
CA ASN A 647 11.63 -4.32 -50.66
C ASN A 647 11.23 -2.85 -50.51
N THR A 648 11.05 -2.08 -51.59
CA THR A 648 10.45 -0.73 -51.51
C THR A 648 9.59 -0.43 -52.75
N PRO A 649 8.24 -0.60 -52.70
CA PRO A 649 7.41 -0.30 -53.86
C PRO A 649 7.05 1.19 -54.00
N ASN A 650 7.54 2.11 -53.17
CA ASN A 650 7.03 3.50 -53.16
C ASN A 650 8.05 4.60 -52.81
N ILE A 651 9.24 4.56 -53.41
CA ILE A 651 10.00 5.79 -53.63
C ILE A 651 10.35 5.83 -55.12
N GLN A 652 9.57 6.60 -55.88
CA GLN A 652 9.94 7.01 -57.23
C GLN A 652 11.16 7.93 -57.12
N VAL A 653 12.36 7.35 -57.18
CA VAL A 653 13.55 8.10 -57.56
C VAL A 653 13.37 8.39 -59.05
N LYS A 654 13.11 9.66 -59.37
CA LYS A 654 13.10 10.14 -60.75
C LYS A 654 14.48 9.87 -61.36
N ASP A 655 14.50 9.07 -62.41
CA ASP A 655 15.60 9.00 -63.36
C ASP A 655 15.72 10.34 -64.10
N GLU A 656 16.40 11.31 -63.49
CA GLU A 656 16.93 12.45 -64.23
C GLU A 656 18.30 12.04 -64.79
N LYS A 657 18.33 11.84 -66.10
CA LYS A 657 19.54 11.72 -66.90
C LYS A 657 20.45 12.93 -66.64
N GLU A 658 21.61 12.69 -66.05
CA GLU A 658 22.77 13.57 -66.19
C GLU A 658 23.78 12.91 -67.14
N ASP A 659 23.57 13.19 -68.44
CA ASP A 659 24.68 13.35 -69.37
C ASP A 659 25.43 14.62 -68.93
N LEU A 660 26.71 14.50 -68.51
CA LEU A 660 27.83 15.40 -68.88
C LEU A 660 29.02 15.29 -67.90
N LEU A 661 30.18 15.03 -68.52
CA LEU A 661 31.57 15.20 -68.05
C LEU A 661 32.21 13.98 -67.36
N ASP A 662 32.94 13.23 -68.20
CA ASP A 662 34.21 12.58 -67.86
C ASP A 662 35.06 13.50 -66.97
N ASP A 663 35.12 13.20 -65.68
CA ASP A 663 36.27 13.49 -64.83
C ASP A 663 36.40 12.30 -63.86
N GLU A 664 37.61 11.76 -63.76
CA GLU A 664 38.01 10.61 -62.96
C GLU A 664 37.68 10.80 -61.46
N VAL A 665 36.44 10.53 -61.04
CA VAL A 665 36.11 10.33 -59.62
C VAL A 665 36.35 8.87 -59.29
N GLU A 666 37.62 8.54 -59.09
CA GLU A 666 38.06 7.35 -58.38
C GLU A 666 37.33 7.32 -57.03
N TYR A 667 36.27 6.51 -56.92
CA TYR A 667 35.49 6.31 -55.70
C TYR A 667 36.46 6.05 -54.55
N ASP A 668 36.54 6.98 -53.58
CA ASP A 668 37.35 6.90 -52.36
C ASP A 668 37.08 5.52 -51.72
N GLN A 669 37.97 4.56 -51.96
CA GLN A 669 37.86 3.22 -51.38
C GLN A 669 37.91 3.39 -49.85
N CYS A 670 37.00 2.75 -49.12
CA CYS A 670 37.00 2.76 -47.65
C CYS A 670 38.42 2.44 -47.17
N PRO A 671 39.12 3.39 -46.50
CA PRO A 671 40.55 3.27 -46.25
C PRO A 671 40.86 2.41 -45.01
N MET A 672 39.83 1.89 -44.35
CA MET A 672 39.92 0.93 -43.25
C MET A 672 40.38 -0.43 -43.76
N ALA A 673 41.26 -1.11 -43.00
CA ALA A 673 41.76 -2.43 -43.34
C ALA A 673 40.63 -3.48 -43.54
N GLU A 674 40.82 -4.42 -44.48
CA GLU A 674 39.79 -5.40 -44.86
C GLU A 674 39.33 -6.31 -43.71
N ASN A 675 40.22 -6.62 -42.75
CA ASN A 675 39.89 -7.40 -41.56
C ASN A 675 38.88 -6.68 -40.66
N LEU A 676 39.05 -5.37 -40.45
CA LEU A 676 38.12 -4.53 -39.68
C LEU A 676 36.78 -4.39 -40.42
N GLN A 677 36.82 -4.24 -41.75
CA GLN A 677 35.60 -4.25 -42.56
C GLN A 677 34.83 -5.56 -42.43
N GLN A 678 35.54 -6.69 -42.38
CA GLN A 678 34.91 -8.01 -42.22
C GLN A 678 34.29 -8.18 -40.83
N GLN A 679 35.01 -7.83 -39.76
CA GLN A 679 34.48 -7.86 -38.39
C GLN A 679 33.20 -7.04 -38.24
N LEU A 680 33.15 -5.83 -38.82
CA LEU A 680 31.95 -4.99 -38.80
C LEU A 680 30.79 -5.62 -39.56
N ARG A 681 31.05 -6.23 -40.73
CA ARG A 681 30.03 -6.96 -41.50
C ARG A 681 29.49 -8.16 -40.74
N ASP A 682 30.36 -8.95 -40.11
CA ASP A 682 29.99 -10.13 -39.35
C ASP A 682 29.10 -9.74 -38.15
N PHE A 683 29.51 -8.70 -37.40
CA PHE A 683 28.71 -8.17 -36.29
C PHE A 683 27.33 -7.66 -36.73
N CYS A 684 27.27 -6.87 -37.80
CA CYS A 684 26.00 -6.40 -38.37
C CYS A 684 25.11 -7.56 -38.83
N GLY A 685 25.68 -8.61 -39.45
CA GLY A 685 24.95 -9.81 -39.83
C GLY A 685 24.36 -10.56 -38.64
N MET A 686 25.14 -10.72 -37.56
CA MET A 686 24.67 -11.32 -36.30
C MET A 686 23.53 -10.49 -35.66
N LEU A 687 23.70 -9.17 -35.61
CA LEU A 687 22.70 -8.25 -35.05
C LEU A 687 21.37 -8.34 -35.81
N VAL A 688 21.39 -8.26 -37.15
CA VAL A 688 20.19 -8.32 -37.99
C VAL A 688 19.47 -9.66 -37.86
N ARG A 689 20.22 -10.77 -37.86
CA ARG A 689 19.67 -12.12 -37.64
C ARG A 689 18.96 -12.21 -36.29
N LYS A 690 19.55 -11.67 -35.22
CA LYS A 690 19.00 -11.76 -33.85
C LYS A 690 17.85 -10.79 -33.57
N ILE A 691 17.71 -9.72 -34.36
CA ILE A 691 16.55 -8.81 -34.30
C ILE A 691 15.32 -9.41 -35.02
N GLY A 692 15.49 -10.51 -35.77
CA GLY A 692 14.41 -11.14 -36.53
C GLY A 692 14.22 -10.56 -37.93
N ASN A 693 15.17 -9.75 -38.41
CA ASN A 693 15.20 -9.22 -39.78
C ASN A 693 16.16 -10.03 -40.69
N GLY A 694 16.43 -11.28 -40.34
CA GLY A 694 17.22 -12.17 -41.18
C GLY A 694 16.49 -12.51 -42.47
N GLU A 695 17.23 -12.75 -43.54
CA GLU A 695 16.67 -13.35 -44.76
C GLU A 695 15.96 -14.65 -44.39
N GLU A 696 14.67 -14.76 -44.70
CA GLU A 696 13.91 -16.01 -44.66
C GLU A 696 14.52 -16.97 -45.70
N CYS A 697 15.62 -17.61 -45.34
CA CYS A 697 16.05 -18.87 -45.94
C CYS A 697 15.73 -19.96 -44.94
N ASP A 698 14.64 -20.67 -45.22
CA ASP A 698 14.28 -21.99 -44.71
C ASP A 698 14.14 -22.14 -43.19
N ASN A 699 13.07 -21.58 -42.61
CA ASN A 699 12.63 -21.95 -41.26
C ASN A 699 11.12 -22.29 -41.19
N ASP A 700 10.64 -23.05 -42.18
CA ASP A 700 9.29 -23.65 -42.15
C ASP A 700 9.07 -24.55 -40.92
N GLU A 701 10.14 -25.08 -40.29
CA GLU A 701 10.05 -25.87 -39.07
C GLU A 701 9.81 -25.04 -37.79
N GLN A 702 10.20 -23.76 -37.74
CA GLN A 702 9.94 -22.89 -36.58
C GLN A 702 8.52 -22.31 -36.59
N LEU A 703 7.97 -22.03 -37.77
CA LEU A 703 6.58 -21.60 -37.94
C LEU A 703 5.58 -22.74 -37.67
N ALA A 704 5.94 -23.98 -38.00
CA ALA A 704 5.11 -25.16 -37.75
C ALA A 704 4.90 -25.45 -36.24
N LEU A 705 5.81 -25.01 -35.36
CA LEU A 705 5.64 -25.14 -33.90
C LEU A 705 4.64 -24.15 -33.30
N ILE A 706 4.42 -23.00 -33.97
CA ILE A 706 3.49 -21.96 -33.53
C ILE A 706 2.07 -22.27 -34.01
N GLU A 707 1.91 -22.89 -35.18
CA GLU A 707 0.58 -23.23 -35.74
C GLU A 707 -0.11 -24.44 -35.08
N THR A 708 0.61 -25.25 -34.28
CA THR A 708 0.02 -26.46 -33.67
C THR A 708 -0.75 -26.26 -32.37
N GLU A 709 -0.77 -25.05 -31.79
CA GLU A 709 -1.50 -24.77 -30.55
C GLU A 709 -2.68 -23.80 -30.76
N GLU A 710 -3.80 -24.32 -31.28
CA GLU A 710 -5.12 -23.69 -31.16
C GLU A 710 -5.49 -23.56 -29.65
N GLY A 711 -4.91 -22.59 -28.97
CA GLY A 711 -5.11 -22.37 -27.53
C GLY A 711 -4.06 -21.53 -26.83
N SER A 712 -2.89 -21.27 -27.45
CA SER A 712 -1.87 -20.40 -26.86
C SER A 712 -2.22 -18.92 -27.07
N TRP A 713 -2.01 -18.09 -26.04
CA TRP A 713 -2.25 -16.63 -26.09
C TRP A 713 -1.11 -15.86 -26.76
N VAL A 714 -0.05 -16.55 -27.18
CA VAL A 714 1.12 -15.97 -27.84
C VAL A 714 1.07 -16.43 -29.29
N GLY A 715 0.39 -15.63 -30.12
CA GLY A 715 0.45 -15.74 -31.58
C GLY A 715 1.51 -14.81 -32.15
#